data_AF-A0A6P0TFI4-F1
#
_entry.id   AF-A0A6P0TFI4-F1
#
_cell.length_a   1.000
_cell.length_b   1.000
_cell.length_c   1.000
_cell.angle_alpha   90.00
_cell.angle_beta   90.00
_cell.angle_gamma   90.00
#
_symmetry.space_group_name_H-M   'P 1'
#
loop_
_entity.id
_entity.type
_entity.pdbx_description
1 polymer ?
#
loop_
_entity_poly.entity_id
_entity_poly.type
_entity_poly.pdbx_seq_one_letter_code
_entity_poly.pdbx_strand_id
1 'polypeptide(L)'
;MDNSLDVATVLTDIREYWGREAIAILWQRQLVSGYPDGTFRPEQALNRAEFAAIAYRIFSPTLSPDLAPIPGGNPLASAEFEVTFADVPPQHWAYRTIGWGVSQGIFAGYGDGMFRPDLPITRVQALIVLVSGLRLGQAPSGPGLLEVLFADADEIPTYGREAIAIASQNRLVVNYPDLRYLRPNHPVTRGEMAGFVVQALQIPNVVPQEYIVGTVWLDTLVAGEMVELDRLKTHPGLIHQIQTRLQLLGLYLATIDGQYGPRTEAAIAQFSQFVQLPPAPILDSSFATALLTTSPADLKLERGRDRSAVFQFFLAQEQGRSPGNLAFLDRGVEQSPYRAQIVAFPDRLKEVPNGLDLVSSSLPPNWTLPPYPAVGDRPAINESGLDFLHDDIQQACVCVATRVNGQLLTHWMGRQAMQPIELWSTTKLVPILNLLSQSNSQFPAIDIDECQIRQQGSAGGFSVHELAKDIMSYRHKIGTSNAIAAMLKQFETPIGLEQWLQSITGHTDLIFRGRYGELPFLSHPELWHPQTGQILLSGRPITKWQDNTIATYDLTRLVSMVGWHLHLPQAARLPGIQWSSLESVVRAMGHDAARYAEVAIAHLGLDTVIRSPVMLSKLGNGRSSIRDRAEIAYTALIQLVDKRSNPTGKPAMLHTMAMTLLAAKDYGNYQQESTELDARMAAEVTELVRRLVQNQWD
;
A
#
# COMPACT_ATOMS: atom_id res chain seq x y z
N MET A 1 -57.12 17.50 -22.29
CA MET A 1 -57.77 16.99 -23.52
C MET A 1 -56.70 16.25 -24.28
N ASP A 2 -56.90 14.95 -24.37
CA ASP A 2 -56.11 13.95 -25.08
C ASP A 2 -56.21 14.23 -26.59
N ASN A 3 -55.08 14.57 -27.22
CA ASN A 3 -54.95 14.63 -28.68
C ASN A 3 -53.47 14.52 -29.09
N SER A 4 -52.76 13.50 -28.60
CA SER A 4 -51.43 13.14 -29.13
C SER A 4 -51.60 12.02 -30.14
N LEU A 5 -51.57 12.37 -31.43
CA LEU A 5 -51.35 11.40 -32.50
C LEU A 5 -50.13 10.52 -32.14
N ASP A 6 -50.28 9.20 -32.12
CA ASP A 6 -49.15 8.28 -32.01
C ASP A 6 -48.19 8.58 -33.17
N VAL A 7 -46.95 8.96 -32.88
CA VAL A 7 -45.99 9.36 -33.91
C VAL A 7 -45.78 8.24 -34.95
N ALA A 8 -45.99 6.98 -34.57
CA ALA A 8 -45.94 5.85 -35.52
C ALA A 8 -47.19 5.68 -36.40
N THR A 9 -48.28 6.38 -36.08
CA THR A 9 -49.43 6.55 -36.99
C THR A 9 -49.19 7.65 -38.02
N VAL A 10 -48.28 8.59 -37.75
CA VAL A 10 -47.91 9.70 -38.65
C VAL A 10 -46.67 9.37 -39.49
N LEU A 11 -45.65 8.77 -38.87
CA LEU A 11 -44.41 8.30 -39.50
C LEU A 11 -44.48 6.79 -39.64
N THR A 12 -44.83 6.33 -40.84
CA THR A 12 -45.20 4.93 -41.08
C THR A 12 -44.02 3.95 -41.07
N ASP A 13 -42.83 4.41 -41.40
CA ASP A 13 -41.62 3.62 -41.61
C ASP A 13 -40.75 3.43 -40.36
N ILE A 14 -41.18 3.95 -39.20
CA ILE A 14 -40.45 3.78 -37.92
C ILE A 14 -41.10 2.76 -36.98
N ARG A 15 -42.23 2.13 -37.36
CA ARG A 15 -43.03 1.27 -36.47
C ARG A 15 -42.24 0.14 -35.83
N GLU A 16 -41.41 -0.52 -36.62
CA GLU A 16 -40.57 -1.66 -36.24
C GLU A 16 -39.08 -1.26 -36.13
N TYR A 17 -38.78 0.03 -36.09
CA TYR A 17 -37.40 0.52 -36.03
C TYR A 17 -36.90 0.56 -34.59
N TRP A 18 -35.69 0.06 -34.32
CA TRP A 18 -35.11 -0.02 -32.97
C TRP A 18 -35.04 1.33 -32.23
N GLY A 19 -34.91 2.43 -33.00
CA GLY A 19 -34.82 3.80 -32.49
C GLY A 19 -36.13 4.58 -32.59
N ARG A 20 -37.28 3.91 -32.70
CA ARG A 20 -38.60 4.54 -32.86
C ARG A 20 -38.86 5.61 -31.81
N GLU A 21 -38.61 5.29 -30.54
CA GLU A 21 -38.84 6.17 -29.39
C GLU A 21 -37.96 7.41 -29.46
N ALA A 22 -36.69 7.24 -29.87
CA ALA A 22 -35.76 8.34 -30.08
C ALA A 22 -36.24 9.29 -31.17
N ILE A 23 -36.66 8.74 -32.31
CA ILE A 23 -37.20 9.51 -33.41
C ILE A 23 -38.48 10.24 -32.98
N ALA A 24 -39.39 9.55 -32.29
CA ALA A 24 -40.66 10.10 -31.86
C ALA A 24 -40.49 11.30 -30.92
N ILE A 25 -39.59 11.19 -29.94
CA ILE A 25 -39.33 12.28 -28.98
C ILE A 25 -38.68 13.47 -29.65
N LEU A 26 -37.70 13.26 -30.54
CA LEU A 26 -37.08 14.38 -31.25
C LEU A 26 -38.05 15.06 -32.22
N TRP A 27 -38.96 14.30 -32.83
CA TRP A 27 -40.00 14.83 -33.70
C TRP A 27 -41.02 15.67 -32.92
N GLN A 28 -41.49 15.17 -31.76
CA GLN A 28 -42.38 15.92 -30.85
C GLN A 28 -41.75 17.22 -30.36
N ARG A 29 -40.43 17.22 -30.13
CA ARG A 29 -39.64 18.40 -29.75
C ARG A 29 -39.28 19.31 -30.93
N GLN A 30 -39.77 19.00 -32.14
CA GLN A 30 -39.49 19.76 -33.37
C GLN A 30 -38.00 19.87 -33.73
N LEU A 31 -37.16 18.99 -33.17
CA LEU A 31 -35.73 18.93 -33.46
C LEU A 31 -35.46 18.27 -34.81
N VAL A 32 -36.29 17.28 -35.16
CA VAL A 32 -36.27 16.59 -36.45
C VAL A 32 -37.64 16.65 -37.12
N SER A 33 -37.68 16.43 -38.43
CA SER A 33 -38.91 16.45 -39.22
C SER A 33 -38.95 15.24 -40.16
N GLY A 34 -40.15 14.73 -40.40
CA GLY A 34 -40.42 13.74 -41.45
C GLY A 34 -40.61 14.39 -42.82
N TYR A 35 -40.80 13.55 -43.83
CA TYR A 35 -41.07 13.95 -45.19
C TYR A 35 -42.58 14.14 -45.43
N PRO A 36 -42.98 14.92 -46.46
CA PRO A 36 -44.40 15.11 -46.79
C PRO A 36 -45.17 13.83 -47.13
N ASP A 37 -44.45 12.74 -47.44
CA ASP A 37 -45.00 11.41 -47.74
C ASP A 37 -45.32 10.57 -46.48
N GLY A 38 -45.14 11.13 -45.28
CA GLY A 38 -45.41 10.41 -44.02
C GLY A 38 -44.31 9.41 -43.62
N THR A 39 -43.09 9.59 -44.15
CA THR A 39 -41.90 8.79 -43.79
C THR A 39 -40.88 9.62 -43.02
N PHE A 40 -40.06 8.97 -42.20
CA PHE A 40 -38.89 9.58 -41.55
C PHE A 40 -37.58 9.25 -42.28
N ARG A 41 -37.53 8.09 -42.93
CA ARG A 41 -36.38 7.47 -43.60
C ARG A 41 -35.22 7.23 -42.63
N PRO A 42 -35.41 6.39 -41.58
CA PRO A 42 -34.42 6.21 -40.53
C PRO A 42 -33.07 5.67 -41.03
N GLU A 43 -33.06 4.89 -42.12
CA GLU A 43 -31.84 4.32 -42.70
C GLU A 43 -31.14 5.24 -43.71
N GLN A 44 -31.72 6.40 -44.02
CA GLN A 44 -31.10 7.34 -44.95
C GLN A 44 -29.90 8.01 -44.26
N ALA A 45 -28.75 8.01 -44.95
CA ALA A 45 -27.54 8.69 -44.49
C ALA A 45 -27.74 10.22 -44.44
N LEU A 46 -27.16 10.85 -43.43
CA LEU A 46 -27.12 12.32 -43.30
C LEU A 46 -25.86 12.88 -43.95
N ASN A 47 -26.00 14.03 -44.61
CA ASN A 47 -24.86 14.83 -45.02
C ASN A 47 -24.40 15.79 -43.91
N ARG A 48 -23.22 16.38 -44.09
CA ARG A 48 -22.60 17.30 -43.11
C ARG A 48 -23.43 18.57 -42.89
N ALA A 49 -24.07 19.11 -43.93
CA ALA A 49 -24.93 20.29 -43.81
C ALA A 49 -26.21 20.01 -42.98
N GLU A 50 -26.83 18.85 -43.18
CA GLU A 50 -27.98 18.37 -42.41
C GLU A 50 -27.62 18.18 -40.94
N PHE A 51 -26.48 17.54 -40.66
CA PHE A 51 -26.01 17.38 -39.28
C PHE A 51 -25.68 18.73 -38.63
N ALA A 52 -25.10 19.68 -39.38
CA ALA A 52 -24.86 21.04 -38.89
C ALA A 52 -26.15 21.79 -38.56
N ALA A 53 -27.20 21.63 -39.36
CA ALA A 53 -28.51 22.21 -39.06
C ALA A 53 -29.15 21.60 -37.80
N ILE A 54 -28.99 20.29 -37.58
CA ILE A 54 -29.46 19.62 -36.37
C ILE A 54 -28.67 20.09 -35.15
N ALA A 55 -27.34 20.11 -35.22
CA ALA A 55 -26.48 20.62 -34.15
C ALA A 55 -26.80 22.08 -33.81
N TYR A 56 -27.08 22.92 -34.82
CA TYR A 56 -27.51 24.30 -34.61
C TYR A 56 -28.80 24.39 -33.78
N ARG A 57 -29.80 23.55 -34.06
CA ARG A 57 -31.04 23.51 -33.28
C ARG A 57 -30.82 23.05 -31.84
N ILE A 58 -29.88 22.13 -31.63
CA ILE A 58 -29.60 21.55 -30.30
C ILE A 58 -28.82 22.54 -29.42
N PHE A 59 -27.81 23.21 -29.98
CA PHE A 59 -26.82 23.95 -29.20
C PHE A 59 -26.96 25.48 -29.27
N SER A 60 -27.80 26.04 -30.15
CA SER A 60 -28.01 27.49 -30.28
C SER A 60 -29.15 28.02 -29.40
N PRO A 61 -28.93 29.06 -28.58
CA PRO A 61 -29.95 29.65 -27.71
C PRO A 61 -31.01 30.45 -28.49
N THR A 62 -30.72 30.85 -29.73
CA THR A 62 -31.59 31.70 -30.56
C THR A 62 -32.81 31.00 -31.13
N LEU A 63 -32.77 29.67 -31.30
CA LEU A 63 -33.86 28.88 -31.88
C LEU A 63 -34.54 27.95 -30.88
N SER A 64 -34.00 27.83 -29.67
CA SER A 64 -34.43 26.86 -28.68
C SER A 64 -34.65 27.47 -27.29
N PRO A 65 -35.37 28.61 -27.15
CA PRO A 65 -35.64 29.22 -25.84
C PRO A 65 -36.51 28.32 -24.93
N ASP A 66 -37.31 27.43 -25.52
CA ASP A 66 -38.24 26.53 -24.82
C ASP A 66 -37.69 25.11 -24.61
N LEU A 67 -36.51 24.78 -25.16
CA LEU A 67 -35.85 23.51 -24.86
C LEU A 67 -35.14 23.63 -23.52
N ALA A 68 -35.39 22.68 -22.61
CA ALA A 68 -34.66 22.62 -21.35
C ALA A 68 -33.14 22.66 -21.62
N PRO A 69 -32.36 23.47 -20.86
CA PRO A 69 -30.91 23.51 -21.01
C PRO A 69 -30.33 22.10 -20.95
N ILE A 70 -29.38 21.79 -21.84
CA ILE A 70 -28.68 20.51 -21.81
C ILE A 70 -27.98 20.38 -20.44
N PRO A 71 -28.27 19.37 -19.63
CA PRO A 71 -27.66 19.25 -18.32
C PRO A 71 -26.13 19.13 -18.45
N GLY A 72 -25.40 20.07 -17.83
CA GLY A 72 -23.93 20.13 -17.89
C GLY A 72 -23.34 20.78 -19.15
N GLY A 73 -24.15 21.09 -20.17
CA GLY A 73 -23.72 21.82 -21.36
C GLY A 73 -23.91 23.33 -21.21
N ASN A 74 -22.93 24.12 -21.64
CA ASN A 74 -23.08 25.59 -21.69
C ASN A 74 -23.78 25.99 -23.00
N PRO A 75 -24.94 26.69 -22.96
CA PRO A 75 -25.55 27.26 -24.17
C PRO A 75 -24.56 28.14 -24.92
N LEU A 76 -24.42 27.93 -26.23
CA LEU A 76 -23.41 28.61 -27.05
C LEU A 76 -23.98 29.92 -27.62
N ALA A 77 -23.48 31.07 -27.16
CA ALA A 77 -23.97 32.38 -27.58
C ALA A 77 -23.97 32.56 -29.11
N SER A 78 -24.86 33.43 -29.62
CA SER A 78 -24.81 33.87 -31.01
C SER A 78 -23.53 34.67 -31.26
N ALA A 79 -22.65 34.16 -32.11
CA ALA A 79 -21.48 34.90 -32.60
C ALA A 79 -21.74 35.47 -33.99
N GLU A 80 -21.09 36.59 -34.31
CA GLU A 80 -20.91 37.00 -35.71
C GLU A 80 -19.91 36.05 -36.36
N PHE A 81 -20.25 35.55 -37.56
CA PHE A 81 -19.42 34.61 -38.29
C PHE A 81 -19.45 34.94 -39.79
N GLU A 82 -18.31 34.73 -40.45
CA GLU A 82 -18.19 34.74 -41.89
C GLU A 82 -17.75 33.34 -42.34
N VAL A 83 -18.51 32.73 -43.26
CA VAL A 83 -18.14 31.43 -43.81
C VAL A 83 -17.08 31.62 -44.89
N THR A 84 -15.89 31.05 -44.67
CA THR A 84 -14.75 31.16 -45.59
C THR A 84 -14.61 29.96 -46.53
N PHE A 85 -15.57 29.03 -46.55
CA PHE A 85 -15.50 27.84 -47.40
C PHE A 85 -16.02 28.11 -48.81
N ALA A 86 -15.24 27.72 -49.82
CA ALA A 86 -15.57 27.99 -51.22
C ALA A 86 -16.85 27.26 -51.69
N ASP A 87 -17.18 26.12 -51.08
CA ASP A 87 -18.34 25.29 -51.38
C ASP A 87 -19.57 25.60 -50.51
N VAL A 88 -19.52 26.68 -49.71
CA VAL A 88 -20.65 27.14 -48.89
C VAL A 88 -20.87 28.65 -49.13
N PRO A 89 -21.43 29.05 -50.30
CA PRO A 89 -21.70 30.45 -50.62
C PRO A 89 -22.82 31.03 -49.72
N PRO A 90 -22.93 32.37 -49.58
CA PRO A 90 -23.97 33.03 -48.75
C PRO A 90 -25.41 32.60 -49.00
N GLN A 91 -25.72 32.11 -50.20
CA GLN A 91 -27.05 31.63 -50.58
C GLN A 91 -27.29 30.16 -50.23
N HIS A 92 -26.27 29.42 -49.80
CA HIS A 92 -26.42 28.02 -49.39
C HIS A 92 -27.36 27.93 -48.19
N TRP A 93 -28.32 27.01 -48.22
CA TRP A 93 -29.36 26.90 -47.18
C TRP A 93 -28.78 26.67 -45.77
N ALA A 94 -27.65 25.97 -45.68
CA ALA A 94 -26.91 25.72 -44.44
C ALA A 94 -25.81 26.74 -44.15
N TYR A 95 -25.69 27.84 -44.91
CA TYR A 95 -24.63 28.85 -44.73
C TYR A 95 -24.55 29.33 -43.27
N ARG A 96 -25.71 29.67 -42.69
CA ARG A 96 -25.79 30.17 -41.31
C ARG A 96 -25.44 29.11 -40.28
N THR A 97 -25.92 27.88 -40.45
CA THR A 97 -25.74 26.80 -39.46
C THR A 97 -24.30 26.29 -39.47
N ILE A 98 -23.70 26.18 -40.66
CA ILE A 98 -22.28 25.83 -40.85
C ILE A 98 -21.39 26.92 -40.28
N GLY A 99 -21.62 28.18 -40.64
CA GLY A 99 -20.81 29.31 -40.17
C GLY A 99 -20.85 29.46 -38.65
N TRP A 100 -22.04 29.33 -38.06
CA TRP A 100 -22.18 29.31 -36.61
C TRP A 100 -21.41 28.13 -36.00
N GLY A 101 -21.61 26.90 -36.50
CA GLY A 101 -20.97 25.70 -35.94
C GLY A 101 -19.44 25.77 -35.99
N VAL A 102 -18.89 26.34 -37.05
CA VAL A 102 -17.43 26.55 -37.18
C VAL A 102 -16.95 27.66 -36.25
N SER A 103 -17.67 28.78 -36.13
CA SER A 103 -17.31 29.86 -35.19
C SER A 103 -17.28 29.42 -33.73
N GLN A 104 -18.09 28.41 -33.39
CA GLN A 104 -18.17 27.83 -32.05
C GLN A 104 -17.19 26.67 -31.82
N GLY A 105 -16.41 26.27 -32.83
CA GLY A 105 -15.50 25.13 -32.75
C GLY A 105 -16.20 23.76 -32.71
N ILE A 106 -17.48 23.70 -33.11
CA ILE A 106 -18.27 22.46 -33.17
C ILE A 106 -17.99 21.69 -34.46
N PHE A 107 -17.76 22.42 -35.55
CA PHE A 107 -17.41 21.87 -36.85
C PHE A 107 -16.05 22.38 -37.31
N ALA A 108 -15.41 21.61 -38.19
CA ALA A 108 -14.24 22.00 -38.95
C ALA A 108 -14.40 21.61 -40.43
N GLY A 109 -13.74 22.36 -41.31
CA GLY A 109 -13.56 21.98 -42.72
C GLY A 109 -12.43 20.97 -42.89
N TYR A 110 -12.14 20.57 -44.12
CA TYR A 110 -11.14 19.54 -44.43
C TYR A 110 -9.68 20.06 -44.50
N GLY A 111 -9.46 21.34 -44.16
CA GLY A 111 -8.14 21.99 -44.19
C GLY A 111 -7.71 22.52 -45.57
N ASP A 112 -8.49 22.23 -46.61
CA ASP A 112 -8.30 22.65 -48.00
C ASP A 112 -9.17 23.85 -48.39
N GLY A 113 -9.81 24.51 -47.41
CA GLY A 113 -10.78 25.57 -47.65
C GLY A 113 -12.17 25.08 -48.06
N MET A 114 -12.44 23.78 -47.97
CA MET A 114 -13.75 23.18 -48.26
C MET A 114 -14.43 22.65 -46.99
N PHE A 115 -15.76 22.77 -46.94
CA PHE A 115 -16.59 22.18 -45.89
C PHE A 115 -17.16 20.81 -46.27
N ARG A 116 -17.40 20.60 -47.56
CA ARG A 116 -18.06 19.45 -48.19
C ARG A 116 -19.48 19.20 -47.64
N PRO A 117 -20.41 20.15 -47.82
CA PRO A 117 -21.74 20.11 -47.19
C PRO A 117 -22.58 18.88 -47.57
N ASP A 118 -22.47 18.43 -48.83
CA ASP A 118 -23.25 17.31 -49.36
C ASP A 118 -22.62 15.94 -49.11
N LEU A 119 -21.40 15.89 -48.58
CA LEU A 119 -20.75 14.62 -48.25
C LEU A 119 -21.44 13.99 -47.03
N PRO A 120 -21.72 12.67 -47.04
CA PRO A 120 -22.21 11.97 -45.87
C PRO A 120 -21.28 12.16 -44.67
N ILE A 121 -21.84 12.47 -43.50
CA ILE A 121 -21.06 12.58 -42.27
C ILE A 121 -20.87 11.19 -41.66
N THR A 122 -19.64 10.83 -41.31
CA THR A 122 -19.36 9.52 -40.70
C THR A 122 -19.75 9.49 -39.23
N ARG A 123 -19.95 8.30 -38.67
CA ARG A 123 -20.27 8.11 -37.24
C ARG A 123 -19.21 8.76 -36.34
N VAL A 124 -17.91 8.62 -36.64
CA VAL A 124 -16.84 9.27 -35.86
C VAL A 124 -16.95 10.80 -35.91
N GLN A 125 -17.26 11.38 -37.08
CA GLN A 125 -17.40 12.82 -37.24
C GLN A 125 -18.63 13.36 -36.51
N ALA A 126 -19.76 12.65 -36.57
CA ALA A 126 -20.97 13.01 -35.85
C ALA A 126 -20.76 13.04 -34.33
N LEU A 127 -20.03 12.04 -33.78
CA LEU A 127 -19.71 11.98 -32.35
C LEU A 127 -18.70 13.06 -31.93
N ILE A 128 -17.70 13.39 -32.77
CA ILE A 128 -16.81 14.54 -32.53
C ILE A 128 -17.64 15.83 -32.40
N VAL A 129 -18.56 16.07 -33.34
CA VAL A 129 -19.42 17.25 -33.33
C VAL A 129 -20.22 17.35 -32.02
N LEU A 130 -20.78 16.24 -31.54
CA LEU A 130 -21.53 16.22 -30.29
C LEU A 130 -20.65 16.47 -29.06
N VAL A 131 -19.47 15.84 -29.00
CA VAL A 131 -18.49 16.07 -27.91
C VAL A 131 -18.05 17.52 -27.86
N SER A 132 -17.74 18.12 -29.01
CA SER A 132 -17.36 19.53 -29.13
C SER A 132 -18.51 20.46 -28.75
N GLY A 133 -19.74 20.19 -29.23
CA GLY A 133 -20.93 20.97 -28.92
C GLY A 133 -21.31 20.96 -27.44
N LEU A 134 -21.15 19.81 -26.79
CA LEU A 134 -21.40 19.63 -25.35
C LEU A 134 -20.26 20.17 -24.47
N ARG A 135 -19.10 20.50 -25.03
CA ARG A 135 -17.88 20.89 -24.31
C ARG A 135 -17.46 19.87 -23.25
N LEU A 136 -17.56 18.59 -23.58
CA LEU A 136 -17.17 17.51 -22.66
C LEU A 136 -15.65 17.53 -22.44
N GLY A 137 -15.25 17.22 -21.19
CA GLY A 137 -13.89 17.42 -20.65
C GLY A 137 -12.82 16.49 -21.22
N GLN A 138 -11.75 16.24 -20.44
CA GLN A 138 -10.60 15.46 -20.88
C GLN A 138 -10.93 13.98 -21.06
N ALA A 139 -10.29 13.34 -22.05
CA ALA A 139 -10.38 11.91 -22.26
C ALA A 139 -9.93 11.12 -21.03
N PRO A 140 -10.50 9.92 -20.80
CA PRO A 140 -10.13 9.10 -19.67
C PRO A 140 -8.65 8.70 -19.76
N SER A 141 -7.95 8.80 -18.64
CA SER A 141 -6.54 8.40 -18.52
C SER A 141 -6.43 6.88 -18.45
N GLY A 142 -5.97 6.26 -19.54
CA GLY A 142 -5.63 4.84 -19.57
C GLY A 142 -5.43 4.32 -21.00
N PRO A 143 -4.37 3.53 -21.28
CA PRO A 143 -4.22 2.90 -22.59
C PRO A 143 -5.31 1.84 -22.81
N GLY A 144 -5.86 1.76 -24.02
CA GLY A 144 -6.67 0.60 -24.45
C GLY A 144 -8.19 0.72 -24.30
N LEU A 145 -8.75 1.84 -23.82
CA LEU A 145 -10.21 1.92 -23.59
C LEU A 145 -11.02 1.63 -24.86
N LEU A 146 -10.61 2.19 -26.00
CA LEU A 146 -11.35 2.01 -27.25
C LEU A 146 -11.28 0.56 -27.70
N GLU A 147 -10.13 -0.09 -27.59
CA GLU A 147 -9.91 -1.50 -27.92
C GLU A 147 -10.76 -2.44 -27.05
N VAL A 148 -11.02 -2.03 -25.81
CA VAL A 148 -11.90 -2.73 -24.87
C VAL A 148 -13.37 -2.52 -25.18
N LEU A 149 -13.76 -1.35 -25.67
CA LEU A 149 -15.15 -1.06 -25.99
C LEU A 149 -15.53 -1.56 -27.38
N PHE A 150 -14.62 -1.48 -28.34
CA PHE A 150 -14.88 -1.70 -29.76
C PHE A 150 -13.93 -2.73 -30.37
N ALA A 151 -14.49 -3.72 -31.06
CA ALA A 151 -13.76 -4.71 -31.83
C ALA A 151 -13.09 -4.10 -33.07
N ASP A 152 -13.63 -3.00 -33.59
CA ASP A 152 -13.13 -2.21 -34.73
C ASP A 152 -12.45 -0.91 -34.29
N ALA A 153 -11.86 -0.90 -33.08
CA ALA A 153 -11.18 0.26 -32.52
C ALA A 153 -9.98 0.74 -33.35
N ASP A 154 -9.35 -0.16 -34.11
CA ASP A 154 -8.24 0.12 -35.02
C ASP A 154 -8.70 0.89 -36.27
N GLU A 155 -9.99 0.81 -36.64
CA GLU A 155 -10.57 1.61 -37.73
C GLU A 155 -10.85 3.06 -37.33
N ILE A 156 -10.77 3.40 -36.02
CA ILE A 156 -11.04 4.76 -35.52
C ILE A 156 -9.87 5.67 -35.93
N PRO A 157 -10.12 6.70 -36.77
CA PRO A 157 -9.07 7.60 -37.20
C PRO A 157 -8.41 8.31 -36.02
N THR A 158 -7.09 8.52 -36.07
CA THR A 158 -6.30 9.12 -34.99
C THR A 158 -6.89 10.44 -34.47
N TYR A 159 -7.42 11.28 -35.37
CA TYR A 159 -8.03 12.57 -35.00
C TYR A 159 -9.32 12.44 -34.18
N GLY A 160 -10.01 11.29 -34.24
CA GLY A 160 -11.28 11.07 -33.57
C GLY A 160 -11.18 10.25 -32.30
N ARG A 161 -10.05 9.57 -32.06
CA ARG A 161 -9.90 8.63 -30.93
C ARG A 161 -10.21 9.27 -29.58
N GLU A 162 -9.67 10.46 -29.33
CA GLU A 162 -9.91 11.18 -28.08
C GLU A 162 -11.41 11.49 -27.89
N ALA A 163 -12.05 12.05 -28.92
CA ALA A 163 -13.47 12.37 -28.88
C ALA A 163 -14.34 11.12 -28.71
N ILE A 164 -14.00 10.00 -29.34
CA ILE A 164 -14.75 8.75 -29.16
C ILE A 164 -14.59 8.21 -27.74
N ALA A 165 -13.40 8.30 -27.14
CA ALA A 165 -13.21 7.89 -25.76
C ALA A 165 -14.08 8.74 -24.80
N ILE A 166 -14.11 10.06 -25.02
CA ILE A 166 -14.99 10.99 -24.29
C ILE A 166 -16.46 10.67 -24.52
N ALA A 167 -16.87 10.45 -25.77
CA ALA A 167 -18.25 10.13 -26.13
C ALA A 167 -18.72 8.84 -25.46
N SER A 168 -17.89 7.80 -25.46
CA SER A 168 -18.20 6.52 -24.81
C SER A 168 -18.30 6.68 -23.29
N GLN A 169 -17.40 7.45 -22.66
CA GLN A 169 -17.46 7.71 -21.22
C GLN A 169 -18.73 8.47 -20.82
N ASN A 170 -19.20 9.37 -21.69
CA ASN A 170 -20.39 10.19 -21.47
C ASN A 170 -21.67 9.55 -22.03
N ARG A 171 -21.66 8.24 -22.33
CA ARG A 171 -22.83 7.47 -22.79
C ARG A 171 -23.47 8.03 -24.08
N LEU A 172 -22.70 8.71 -24.93
CA LEU A 172 -23.19 9.28 -26.19
C LEU A 172 -23.24 8.26 -27.33
N VAL A 173 -22.39 7.24 -27.26
CA VAL A 173 -22.24 6.26 -28.34
C VAL A 173 -23.36 5.23 -28.27
N VAL A 174 -24.14 5.18 -29.34
CA VAL A 174 -25.20 4.19 -29.56
C VAL A 174 -24.83 3.25 -30.71
N ASN A 175 -24.76 1.95 -30.43
CA ASN A 175 -24.36 0.92 -31.37
C ASN A 175 -25.46 -0.15 -31.48
N TYR A 176 -26.05 -0.26 -32.68
CA TYR A 176 -27.07 -1.26 -33.00
C TYR A 176 -26.63 -2.13 -34.20
N PRO A 177 -26.91 -3.45 -34.18
CA PRO A 177 -27.42 -4.22 -33.05
C PRO A 177 -26.33 -4.65 -32.04
N ASP A 178 -25.05 -4.40 -32.35
CA ASP A 178 -23.92 -4.89 -31.57
C ASP A 178 -23.12 -3.73 -30.94
N LEU A 179 -23.10 -3.67 -29.61
CA LEU A 179 -22.34 -2.69 -28.81
C LEU A 179 -20.86 -2.62 -29.16
N ARG A 180 -20.26 -3.75 -29.58
CA ARG A 180 -18.83 -3.89 -29.82
C ARG A 180 -18.38 -3.30 -31.16
N TYR A 181 -19.27 -2.85 -32.04
CA TYR A 181 -18.86 -2.31 -33.34
C TYR A 181 -19.28 -0.86 -33.48
N LEU A 182 -18.29 0.04 -33.41
CA LEU A 182 -18.53 1.48 -33.57
C LEU A 182 -18.85 1.84 -35.02
N ARG A 183 -18.28 1.13 -36.00
CA ARG A 183 -18.34 1.41 -37.43
C ARG A 183 -17.91 2.86 -37.73
N PRO A 184 -16.71 3.29 -37.30
CA PRO A 184 -16.33 4.69 -37.20
C PRO A 184 -16.41 5.44 -38.54
N ASN A 185 -16.14 4.76 -39.64
CA ASN A 185 -16.10 5.33 -40.99
C ASN A 185 -17.40 5.18 -41.78
N HIS A 186 -18.41 4.51 -41.22
CA HIS A 186 -19.72 4.38 -41.87
C HIS A 186 -20.49 5.71 -41.80
N PRO A 187 -21.24 6.10 -42.86
CA PRO A 187 -22.17 7.22 -42.79
C PRO A 187 -23.18 7.04 -41.66
N VAL A 188 -23.44 8.09 -40.89
CA VAL A 188 -24.49 8.06 -39.86
C VAL A 188 -25.85 8.15 -40.52
N THR A 189 -26.78 7.29 -40.11
CA THR A 189 -28.17 7.36 -40.58
C THR A 189 -29.00 8.34 -39.74
N ARG A 190 -30.17 8.73 -40.26
CA ARG A 190 -31.13 9.58 -39.54
C ARG A 190 -31.60 8.94 -38.22
N GLY A 191 -31.77 7.63 -38.18
CA GLY A 191 -32.16 6.89 -36.97
C GLY A 191 -31.02 6.80 -35.95
N GLU A 192 -29.79 6.53 -36.39
CA GLU A 192 -28.61 6.53 -35.52
C GLU A 192 -28.35 7.92 -34.92
N MET A 193 -28.48 8.97 -35.74
CA MET A 193 -28.41 10.35 -35.27
C MET A 193 -29.43 10.63 -34.18
N ALA A 194 -30.67 10.14 -34.33
CA ALA A 194 -31.68 10.31 -33.30
C ALA A 194 -31.24 9.67 -31.97
N GLY A 195 -30.64 8.48 -32.02
CA GLY A 195 -30.04 7.81 -30.85
C GLY A 195 -28.95 8.64 -30.18
N PHE A 196 -27.98 9.16 -30.94
CA PHE A 196 -26.91 10.00 -30.38
C PHE A 196 -27.45 11.30 -29.76
N VAL A 197 -28.41 11.95 -30.40
CA VAL A 197 -28.96 13.23 -29.95
C VAL A 197 -29.77 13.04 -28.67
N VAL A 198 -30.58 11.98 -28.52
CA VAL A 198 -31.30 11.76 -27.26
C VAL A 198 -30.37 11.44 -26.10
N GLN A 199 -29.23 10.79 -26.34
CA GLN A 199 -28.18 10.63 -25.33
C GLN A 199 -27.52 11.97 -24.97
N ALA A 200 -27.18 12.80 -25.97
CA ALA A 200 -26.64 14.13 -25.75
C ALA A 200 -27.58 15.04 -24.95
N LEU A 201 -28.90 14.89 -25.15
CA LEU A 201 -29.95 15.60 -24.41
C LEU A 201 -30.30 14.95 -23.06
N GLN A 202 -29.64 13.85 -22.69
CA GLN A 202 -29.88 13.08 -21.46
C GLN A 202 -31.36 12.71 -21.24
N ILE A 203 -32.05 12.32 -22.32
CA ILE A 203 -33.46 11.91 -22.22
C ILE A 203 -33.51 10.45 -21.75
N PRO A 204 -34.05 10.16 -20.54
CA PRO A 204 -34.01 8.82 -19.97
C PRO A 204 -34.96 7.86 -20.69
N ASN A 205 -34.60 6.57 -20.73
CA ASN A 205 -35.46 5.45 -21.18
C ASN A 205 -35.93 5.53 -22.65
N VAL A 206 -35.11 6.10 -23.54
CA VAL A 206 -35.46 6.27 -24.96
C VAL A 206 -34.68 5.32 -25.89
N VAL A 207 -33.39 5.13 -25.60
CA VAL A 207 -32.55 4.14 -26.29
C VAL A 207 -32.46 2.91 -25.40
N PRO A 208 -32.72 1.69 -25.91
CA PRO A 208 -32.49 0.46 -25.15
C PRO A 208 -31.06 0.39 -24.61
N GLN A 209 -30.90 0.02 -23.33
CA GLN A 209 -29.61 0.08 -22.63
C GLN A 209 -28.56 -0.84 -23.29
N GLU A 210 -29.00 -1.94 -23.89
CA GLU A 210 -28.18 -2.86 -24.66
C GLU A 210 -27.57 -2.26 -25.94
N TYR A 211 -27.92 -1.02 -26.31
CA TYR A 211 -27.31 -0.32 -27.45
C TYR A 211 -26.48 0.89 -27.02
N ILE A 212 -26.42 1.22 -25.73
CA ILE A 212 -25.64 2.36 -25.22
C ILE A 212 -24.28 1.86 -24.72
N VAL A 213 -23.20 2.42 -25.27
CA VAL A 213 -21.84 2.09 -24.83
C VAL A 213 -21.53 2.87 -23.55
N GLY A 214 -21.04 2.19 -22.51
CA GLY A 214 -20.45 2.81 -21.32
C GLY A 214 -21.41 3.12 -20.18
N THR A 215 -22.33 2.22 -19.85
CA THR A 215 -23.38 2.52 -18.86
C THR A 215 -22.99 2.30 -17.41
N VAL A 216 -21.98 1.46 -17.11
CA VAL A 216 -21.58 1.19 -15.72
C VAL A 216 -20.06 1.12 -15.61
N TRP A 217 -19.55 1.86 -14.64
CA TRP A 217 -18.18 1.94 -14.18
C TRP A 217 -18.13 1.67 -12.66
N LEU A 218 -16.97 1.35 -12.10
CA LEU A 218 -16.86 1.08 -10.66
C LEU A 218 -17.37 2.23 -9.78
N ASP A 219 -17.17 3.49 -10.19
CA ASP A 219 -17.67 4.69 -9.50
C ASP A 219 -19.20 4.83 -9.56
N THR A 220 -19.85 4.43 -10.66
CA THR A 220 -21.32 4.40 -10.75
C THR A 220 -21.94 3.33 -9.85
N LEU A 221 -21.27 2.18 -9.67
CA LEU A 221 -21.69 1.19 -8.65
C LEU A 221 -21.57 1.78 -7.24
N VAL A 222 -20.49 2.51 -6.95
CA VAL A 222 -20.34 3.23 -5.66
C VAL A 222 -21.48 4.23 -5.44
N ALA A 223 -21.97 4.88 -6.50
CA ALA A 223 -23.11 5.80 -6.45
C ALA A 223 -24.48 5.12 -6.28
N GLY A 224 -24.54 3.79 -6.22
CA GLY A 224 -25.74 3.01 -5.90
C GLY A 224 -26.35 2.24 -7.08
N GLU A 225 -25.73 2.22 -8.25
CA GLU A 225 -26.13 1.31 -9.32
C GLU A 225 -25.82 -0.15 -8.95
N MET A 226 -26.60 -1.09 -9.49
CA MET A 226 -26.45 -2.53 -9.27
C MET A 226 -26.44 -3.27 -10.60
N VAL A 227 -25.53 -4.23 -10.76
CA VAL A 227 -25.40 -5.05 -11.97
C VAL A 227 -25.40 -6.52 -11.60
N GLU A 228 -26.39 -7.28 -12.07
CA GLU A 228 -26.39 -8.75 -11.98
C GLU A 228 -25.20 -9.34 -12.75
N LEU A 229 -24.60 -10.40 -12.19
CA LEU A 229 -23.36 -10.97 -12.71
C LEU A 229 -23.52 -11.54 -14.14
N ASP A 230 -24.69 -12.09 -14.48
CA ASP A 230 -25.02 -12.57 -15.82
C ASP A 230 -25.16 -11.43 -16.84
N ARG A 231 -25.60 -10.25 -16.39
CA ARG A 231 -25.65 -9.01 -17.17
C ARG A 231 -24.28 -8.35 -17.33
N LEU A 232 -23.27 -8.78 -16.59
CA LEU A 232 -21.92 -8.21 -16.68
C LEU A 232 -21.34 -8.33 -18.10
N LYS A 233 -21.70 -9.38 -18.86
CA LYS A 233 -21.34 -9.56 -20.29
C LYS A 233 -21.72 -8.36 -21.18
N THR A 234 -22.74 -7.61 -20.79
CA THR A 234 -23.19 -6.40 -21.51
C THR A 234 -22.40 -5.13 -21.13
N HIS A 235 -21.42 -5.24 -20.21
CA HIS A 235 -20.65 -4.13 -19.64
C HIS A 235 -19.12 -4.34 -19.76
N PRO A 236 -18.53 -4.39 -20.97
CA PRO A 236 -17.11 -4.66 -21.18
C PRO A 236 -16.16 -3.69 -20.48
N GLY A 237 -16.54 -2.41 -20.35
CA GLY A 237 -15.78 -1.41 -19.59
C GLY A 237 -15.70 -1.72 -18.08
N LEU A 238 -16.82 -2.11 -17.47
CA LEU A 238 -16.87 -2.55 -16.07
C LEU A 238 -16.03 -3.81 -15.86
N ILE A 239 -16.15 -4.80 -16.75
CA ILE A 239 -15.35 -6.03 -16.69
C ILE A 239 -13.87 -5.70 -16.71
N HIS A 240 -13.43 -4.84 -17.63
CA HIS A 240 -12.03 -4.45 -17.74
C HIS A 240 -11.53 -3.79 -16.45
N GLN A 241 -12.30 -2.88 -15.85
CA GLN A 241 -11.96 -2.26 -14.56
C GLN A 241 -11.86 -3.29 -13.44
N ILE A 242 -12.80 -4.23 -13.36
CA ILE A 242 -12.80 -5.31 -12.37
C ILE A 242 -11.57 -6.20 -12.56
N GLN A 243 -11.33 -6.70 -13.77
CA GLN A 243 -10.15 -7.52 -14.11
C GLN A 243 -8.85 -6.78 -13.78
N THR A 244 -8.76 -5.49 -14.10
CA THR A 244 -7.58 -4.65 -13.78
C THR A 244 -7.34 -4.59 -12.28
N ARG A 245 -8.39 -4.27 -11.50
CA ARG A 245 -8.27 -4.19 -10.04
C ARG A 245 -7.94 -5.55 -9.43
N LEU A 246 -8.60 -6.63 -9.86
CA LEU A 246 -8.31 -7.98 -9.37
C LEU A 246 -6.91 -8.45 -9.76
N GLN A 247 -6.39 -8.05 -10.93
CA GLN A 247 -5.01 -8.35 -11.33
C GLN A 247 -4.00 -7.62 -10.44
N LEU A 248 -4.23 -6.34 -10.11
CA LEU A 248 -3.41 -5.59 -9.16
C LEU A 248 -3.39 -6.25 -7.77
N LEU A 249 -4.50 -6.87 -7.35
CA LEU A 249 -4.61 -7.64 -6.11
C LEU A 249 -4.00 -9.06 -6.22
N GLY A 250 -3.53 -9.47 -7.40
CA GLY A 250 -2.98 -10.81 -7.65
C GLY A 250 -4.05 -11.92 -7.62
N LEU A 251 -5.31 -11.57 -7.88
CA LEU A 251 -6.46 -12.50 -7.98
C LEU A 251 -6.83 -12.83 -9.44
N TYR A 252 -6.31 -12.10 -10.42
CA TYR A 252 -6.58 -12.32 -11.84
C TYR A 252 -5.29 -12.42 -12.65
N LEU A 253 -4.94 -13.64 -13.08
CA LEU A 253 -3.66 -13.95 -13.74
C LEU A 253 -3.77 -14.09 -15.28
N ALA A 254 -4.92 -13.73 -15.85
CA ALA A 254 -5.16 -13.77 -17.30
C ALA A 254 -5.04 -12.39 -17.95
N THR A 255 -5.07 -12.35 -19.28
CA THR A 255 -5.12 -11.10 -20.05
C THR A 255 -6.36 -10.29 -19.65
N ILE A 256 -6.18 -8.99 -19.45
CA ILE A 256 -7.29 -8.06 -19.27
C ILE A 256 -7.87 -7.79 -20.67
N ASP A 257 -9.10 -8.21 -20.90
CA ASP A 257 -9.74 -8.20 -22.22
C ASP A 257 -11.16 -7.60 -22.20
N GLY A 258 -11.68 -7.28 -21.01
CA GLY A 258 -13.06 -6.79 -20.85
C GLY A 258 -14.12 -7.84 -21.16
N GLN A 259 -13.75 -9.13 -21.26
CA GLN A 259 -14.68 -10.22 -21.54
C GLN A 259 -15.02 -11.00 -20.28
N TYR A 260 -16.31 -11.20 -20.03
CA TYR A 260 -16.77 -11.97 -18.88
C TYR A 260 -16.73 -13.47 -19.18
N GLY A 261 -16.04 -14.23 -18.34
CA GLY A 261 -15.95 -15.68 -18.43
C GLY A 261 -15.54 -16.34 -17.10
N PRO A 262 -15.31 -17.67 -17.10
CA PRO A 262 -15.09 -18.45 -15.87
C PRO A 262 -13.93 -17.95 -15.00
N ARG A 263 -12.89 -17.36 -15.62
CA ARG A 263 -11.75 -16.78 -14.89
C ARG A 263 -12.12 -15.51 -14.14
N THR A 264 -12.92 -14.64 -14.75
CA THR A 264 -13.43 -13.41 -14.12
C THR A 264 -14.38 -13.77 -12.99
N GLU A 265 -15.29 -14.72 -13.23
CA GLU A 265 -16.22 -15.23 -12.22
C GLU A 265 -15.49 -15.80 -11.00
N ALA A 266 -14.49 -16.67 -11.21
CA ALA A 266 -13.68 -17.24 -10.14
C ALA A 266 -12.92 -16.17 -9.34
N ALA A 267 -12.36 -15.15 -10.01
CA ALA A 267 -11.63 -14.08 -9.36
C ALA A 267 -12.56 -13.16 -8.53
N ILE A 268 -13.76 -12.86 -9.04
CA ILE A 268 -14.80 -12.12 -8.29
C ILE A 268 -15.24 -12.92 -7.06
N ALA A 269 -15.48 -14.22 -7.21
CA ALA A 269 -15.86 -15.09 -6.09
C ALA A 269 -14.77 -15.16 -5.02
N GLN A 270 -13.51 -15.34 -5.43
CA GLN A 270 -12.36 -15.35 -4.51
C GLN A 270 -12.20 -14.01 -3.79
N PHE A 271 -12.35 -12.89 -4.49
CA PHE A 271 -12.32 -11.56 -3.88
C PHE A 271 -13.45 -11.37 -2.88
N SER A 272 -14.69 -11.72 -3.27
CA SER A 272 -15.88 -11.59 -2.42
C SER A 272 -15.73 -12.39 -1.14
N GLN A 273 -15.24 -13.63 -1.23
CA GLN A 273 -14.92 -14.45 -0.06
C GLN A 273 -13.88 -13.77 0.85
N PHE A 274 -12.82 -13.19 0.27
CA PHE A 274 -11.77 -12.51 1.02
C PHE A 274 -12.29 -11.27 1.78
N VAL A 275 -13.11 -10.43 1.14
CA VAL A 275 -13.73 -9.26 1.80
C VAL A 275 -15.04 -9.59 2.55
N GLN A 276 -15.37 -10.89 2.72
CA GLN A 276 -16.57 -11.38 3.41
C GLN A 276 -17.89 -10.84 2.83
N LEU A 277 -17.91 -10.55 1.53
CA LEU A 277 -19.13 -10.27 0.79
C LEU A 277 -19.81 -11.57 0.38
N PRO A 278 -21.15 -11.58 0.22
CA PRO A 278 -21.84 -12.73 -0.36
C PRO A 278 -21.21 -13.12 -1.71
N PRO A 279 -21.09 -14.42 -2.03
CA PRO A 279 -20.61 -14.86 -3.34
C PRO A 279 -21.55 -14.29 -4.41
N ALA A 280 -21.07 -13.29 -5.15
CA ALA A 280 -21.91 -12.25 -5.75
C ALA A 280 -22.79 -12.76 -6.92
N PRO A 281 -24.14 -12.75 -6.81
CA PRO A 281 -25.02 -12.72 -7.97
C PRO A 281 -25.24 -11.30 -8.50
N ILE A 282 -24.94 -10.26 -7.69
CA ILE A 282 -25.11 -8.83 -8.01
C ILE A 282 -23.85 -8.08 -7.57
N LEU A 283 -23.31 -7.23 -8.44
CA LEU A 283 -22.25 -6.27 -8.15
C LEU A 283 -22.90 -4.93 -7.76
N ASP A 284 -22.64 -4.47 -6.54
CA ASP A 284 -23.24 -3.28 -5.95
C ASP A 284 -22.18 -2.32 -5.39
N SER A 285 -22.63 -1.27 -4.68
CA SER A 285 -21.75 -0.30 -4.05
C SER A 285 -20.78 -0.91 -3.03
N SER A 286 -21.16 -2.00 -2.37
CA SER A 286 -20.30 -2.68 -1.38
C SER A 286 -19.13 -3.39 -2.06
N PHE A 287 -19.42 -4.12 -3.15
CA PHE A 287 -18.39 -4.77 -3.97
C PHE A 287 -17.43 -3.74 -4.57
N ALA A 288 -17.96 -2.70 -5.20
CA ALA A 288 -17.14 -1.68 -5.86
C ALA A 288 -16.26 -0.92 -4.85
N THR A 289 -16.82 -0.53 -3.71
CA THR A 289 -16.06 0.11 -2.63
C THR A 289 -14.95 -0.81 -2.13
N ALA A 290 -15.27 -2.07 -1.81
CA ALA A 290 -14.29 -3.04 -1.35
C ALA A 290 -13.16 -3.23 -2.36
N LEU A 291 -13.47 -3.37 -3.65
CA LEU A 291 -12.49 -3.61 -4.72
C LEU A 291 -11.56 -2.41 -4.95
N LEU A 292 -12.08 -1.20 -4.75
CA LEU A 292 -11.32 0.05 -4.88
C LEU A 292 -10.44 0.31 -3.64
N THR A 293 -10.93 0.00 -2.43
CA THR A 293 -10.21 0.29 -1.19
C THR A 293 -9.25 -0.81 -0.75
N THR A 294 -9.45 -2.06 -1.18
CA THR A 294 -8.55 -3.17 -0.85
C THR A 294 -7.17 -2.94 -1.46
N SER A 295 -6.12 -3.13 -0.64
CA SER A 295 -4.73 -3.09 -1.07
C SER A 295 -4.16 -4.51 -1.26
N PRO A 296 -3.11 -4.70 -2.07
CA PRO A 296 -2.41 -5.98 -2.15
C PRO A 296 -1.87 -6.49 -0.80
N ALA A 297 -1.51 -5.56 0.10
CA ALA A 297 -1.07 -5.89 1.46
C ALA A 297 -2.17 -6.58 2.27
N ASP A 298 -3.45 -6.19 2.10
CA ASP A 298 -4.57 -6.80 2.82
C ASP A 298 -4.71 -8.29 2.48
N LEU A 299 -4.56 -8.66 1.20
CA LEU A 299 -4.59 -10.07 0.78
C LEU A 299 -3.40 -10.86 1.28
N LYS A 300 -2.20 -10.27 1.26
CA LYS A 300 -0.99 -10.94 1.76
C LYS A 300 -1.05 -11.14 3.27
N LEU A 301 -1.59 -10.18 4.02
CA LEU A 301 -1.84 -10.33 5.45
C LEU A 301 -2.81 -11.49 5.75
N GLU A 302 -3.89 -11.63 4.98
CA GLU A 302 -4.83 -12.74 5.16
C GLU A 302 -4.23 -14.09 4.78
N ARG A 303 -3.52 -14.17 3.64
CA ARG A 303 -2.79 -15.38 3.25
C ARG A 303 -1.72 -15.76 4.27
N GLY A 304 -1.13 -14.77 4.95
CA GLY A 304 -0.16 -14.96 6.03
C GLY A 304 -0.72 -15.66 7.27
N ARG A 305 -2.05 -15.85 7.38
CA ARG A 305 -2.67 -16.66 8.45
C ARG A 305 -2.37 -18.15 8.30
N ASP A 306 -2.11 -18.63 7.08
CA ASP A 306 -1.67 -20.02 6.87
C ASP A 306 -0.20 -20.15 7.25
N ARG A 307 0.04 -20.32 8.55
CA ARG A 307 1.38 -20.41 9.14
C ARG A 307 2.19 -21.58 8.58
N SER A 308 1.53 -22.67 8.17
CA SER A 308 2.18 -23.80 7.54
C SER A 308 2.71 -23.41 6.15
N ALA A 309 1.89 -22.74 5.34
CA ALA A 309 2.33 -22.23 4.04
C ALA A 309 3.46 -21.18 4.18
N VAL A 310 3.37 -20.28 5.16
CA VAL A 310 4.42 -19.28 5.43
C VAL A 310 5.74 -19.97 5.81
N PHE A 311 5.70 -20.96 6.71
CA PHE A 311 6.89 -21.74 7.07
C PHE A 311 7.49 -22.48 5.87
N GLN A 312 6.68 -23.16 5.06
CA GLN A 312 7.16 -23.86 3.86
C GLN A 312 7.76 -22.89 2.83
N PHE A 313 7.20 -21.69 2.69
CA PHE A 313 7.74 -20.65 1.83
C PHE A 313 9.15 -20.22 2.26
N PHE A 314 9.39 -20.03 3.57
CA PHE A 314 10.72 -19.69 4.06
C PHE A 314 11.68 -20.87 4.06
N LEU A 315 11.21 -22.08 4.38
CA LEU A 315 12.01 -23.29 4.33
C LEU A 315 12.52 -23.58 2.90
N ALA A 316 11.72 -23.29 1.88
CA ALA A 316 12.17 -23.41 0.49
C ALA A 316 13.36 -22.49 0.15
N GLN A 317 13.52 -21.35 0.83
CA GLN A 317 14.66 -20.43 0.62
C GLN A 317 15.94 -20.91 1.32
N GLU A 318 15.83 -21.87 2.23
CA GLU A 318 16.95 -22.56 2.87
C GLU A 318 17.54 -23.70 2.04
N GLN A 319 16.98 -23.98 0.85
CA GLN A 319 17.53 -25.00 -0.04
C GLN A 319 18.99 -24.69 -0.41
N GLY A 320 19.89 -25.63 -0.13
CA GLY A 320 21.33 -25.49 -0.37
C GLY A 320 22.08 -24.64 0.66
N ARG A 321 21.42 -24.21 1.75
CA ARG A 321 22.06 -23.47 2.85
C ARG A 321 22.69 -24.40 3.89
N SER A 322 23.52 -23.82 4.75
CA SER A 322 24.26 -24.51 5.80
C SER A 322 24.43 -23.58 7.02
N PRO A 323 24.80 -24.12 8.20
CA PRO A 323 25.19 -23.28 9.33
C PRO A 323 26.28 -22.29 8.91
N GLY A 324 26.08 -21.00 9.19
CA GLY A 324 26.96 -19.89 8.77
C GLY A 324 26.72 -19.33 7.37
N ASN A 325 25.69 -19.81 6.67
CA ASN A 325 25.18 -19.23 5.42
C ASN A 325 23.65 -19.43 5.33
N LEU A 326 22.94 -19.07 6.39
CA LEU A 326 21.48 -19.17 6.49
C LEU A 326 20.80 -18.06 5.65
N ALA A 327 19.55 -18.27 5.21
CA ALA A 327 18.91 -17.37 4.26
C ALA A 327 18.51 -16.02 4.89
N PHE A 328 18.19 -16.00 6.18
CA PHE A 328 17.63 -14.84 6.87
C PHE A 328 18.54 -14.31 7.98
N LEU A 329 19.12 -15.20 8.79
CA LEU A 329 20.05 -14.83 9.86
C LEU A 329 21.34 -14.21 9.30
N ASP A 330 21.90 -14.81 8.26
CA ASP A 330 23.16 -14.38 7.62
C ASP A 330 22.92 -13.45 6.42
N ARG A 331 21.69 -12.97 6.22
CA ARG A 331 21.31 -12.16 5.06
C ARG A 331 22.10 -10.84 4.97
N GLY A 332 22.39 -10.25 6.12
CA GLY A 332 23.21 -9.06 6.24
C GLY A 332 22.50 -7.77 5.79
N VAL A 333 23.01 -6.63 6.28
CA VAL A 333 22.43 -5.31 5.99
C VAL A 333 22.59 -4.87 4.54
N GLU A 334 23.57 -5.41 3.81
CA GLU A 334 23.83 -5.06 2.41
C GLU A 334 22.69 -5.46 1.47
N GLN A 335 21.92 -6.50 1.83
CA GLN A 335 20.73 -6.93 1.08
C GLN A 335 19.44 -6.26 1.55
N SER A 336 19.51 -5.35 2.53
CA SER A 336 18.32 -4.71 3.08
C SER A 336 17.82 -3.58 2.18
N PRO A 337 16.52 -3.56 1.83
CA PRO A 337 15.90 -2.40 1.16
C PRO A 337 15.83 -1.16 2.06
N TYR A 338 16.01 -1.33 3.38
CA TYR A 338 15.95 -0.25 4.38
C TYR A 338 17.34 0.25 4.81
N ARG A 339 18.44 -0.27 4.24
CA ARG A 339 19.81 0.11 4.61
C ARG A 339 20.05 1.62 4.64
N ALA A 340 19.64 2.31 3.57
CA ALA A 340 19.81 3.76 3.46
C ALA A 340 18.97 4.54 4.49
N GLN A 341 17.95 3.90 5.07
CA GLN A 341 17.03 4.51 6.02
C GLN A 341 17.48 4.37 7.48
N ILE A 342 18.50 3.56 7.78
CA ILE A 342 19.02 3.34 9.14
C ILE A 342 19.46 4.67 9.79
N VAL A 343 20.05 5.57 9.01
CA VAL A 343 20.47 6.90 9.49
C VAL A 343 19.30 7.73 10.03
N ALA A 344 18.08 7.49 9.53
CA ALA A 344 16.86 8.18 9.95
C ALA A 344 16.14 7.48 11.13
N PHE A 345 16.61 6.32 11.61
CA PHE A 345 15.96 5.62 12.72
C PHE A 345 15.88 6.47 14.00
N PRO A 346 16.94 7.17 14.45
CA PRO A 346 16.84 8.08 15.59
C PRO A 346 15.75 9.12 15.45
N ASP A 347 15.62 9.75 14.28
CA ASP A 347 14.60 10.78 14.05
C ASP A 347 13.19 10.19 14.00
N ARG A 348 13.01 9.01 13.41
CA ARG A 348 11.72 8.30 13.37
C ARG A 348 11.26 7.85 14.76
N LEU A 349 12.18 7.51 15.66
CA LEU A 349 11.85 7.20 17.05
C LEU A 349 11.38 8.44 17.83
N LYS A 350 11.59 9.66 17.34
CA LYS A 350 11.03 10.90 17.92
C LYS A 350 9.56 11.10 17.54
N GLU A 351 9.03 10.41 16.51
CA GLU A 351 7.65 10.59 16.05
C GLU A 351 6.65 10.30 17.19
N VAL A 352 5.73 11.25 17.45
CA VAL A 352 4.69 11.14 18.47
C VAL A 352 3.32 11.14 17.78
N PRO A 353 2.46 10.14 18.03
CA PRO A 353 1.07 10.17 17.59
C PRO A 353 0.36 11.41 18.15
N ASN A 354 -0.11 12.28 17.26
CA ASN A 354 -0.72 13.57 17.59
C ASN A 354 -2.25 13.57 17.45
N GLY A 355 -2.84 12.48 16.96
CA GLY A 355 -4.28 12.35 16.76
C GLY A 355 -4.82 12.96 15.47
N LEU A 356 -3.98 13.64 14.68
CA LEU A 356 -4.37 14.34 13.44
C LEU A 356 -3.98 13.56 12.19
N ASP A 357 -2.68 13.36 11.97
CA ASP A 357 -2.11 12.62 10.82
C ASP A 357 -1.46 11.30 11.25
N LEU A 358 -1.16 11.15 12.55
CA LEU A 358 -0.63 9.94 13.16
C LEU A 358 -1.39 9.59 14.45
N VAL A 359 -1.94 8.38 14.53
CA VAL A 359 -2.56 7.80 15.72
C VAL A 359 -1.82 6.54 16.17
N SER A 360 -1.90 6.19 17.45
CA SER A 360 -1.42 4.88 17.91
C SER A 360 -2.38 3.76 17.49
N SER A 361 -1.85 2.55 17.30
CA SER A 361 -2.69 1.38 17.11
C SER A 361 -3.60 1.15 18.32
N SER A 362 -4.89 0.91 18.07
CA SER A 362 -5.78 0.36 19.09
C SER A 362 -5.32 -1.07 19.40
N LEU A 363 -5.14 -1.40 20.68
CA LEU A 363 -4.91 -2.78 21.13
C LEU A 363 -6.27 -3.45 21.46
N PRO A 364 -6.32 -4.78 21.64
CA PRO A 364 -7.58 -5.47 21.93
C PRO A 364 -8.29 -4.87 23.16
N PRO A 365 -9.60 -4.57 23.07
CA PRO A 365 -10.32 -3.82 24.11
C PRO A 365 -10.48 -4.58 25.42
N ASN A 366 -10.35 -5.91 25.39
CA ASN A 366 -10.37 -6.82 26.54
C ASN A 366 -9.03 -6.86 27.30
N TRP A 367 -7.95 -6.29 26.76
CA TRP A 367 -6.65 -6.32 27.42
C TRP A 367 -6.55 -5.28 28.52
N THR A 368 -5.91 -5.66 29.62
CA THR A 368 -5.43 -4.70 30.62
C THR A 368 -4.13 -4.08 30.11
N LEU A 369 -4.10 -2.75 30.01
CA LEU A 369 -2.99 -1.98 29.45
C LEU A 369 -2.38 -1.05 30.51
N PRO A 370 -1.56 -1.56 31.45
CA PRO A 370 -0.88 -0.71 32.42
C PRO A 370 0.15 0.21 31.72
N PRO A 371 0.50 1.33 32.36
CA PRO A 371 1.66 2.12 31.98
C PRO A 371 2.92 1.26 31.91
N TYR A 372 3.86 1.64 31.05
CA TYR A 372 5.19 1.02 31.01
C TYR A 372 5.84 1.06 32.40
N PRO A 373 6.36 -0.07 32.96
CA PRO A 373 6.79 -0.11 34.35
C PRO A 373 8.04 0.73 34.59
N ALA A 374 8.26 1.17 35.83
CA ALA A 374 9.47 1.88 36.23
C ALA A 374 10.70 0.96 36.19
N VAL A 375 11.90 1.54 36.21
CA VAL A 375 13.16 0.81 36.39
C VAL A 375 13.09 -0.01 37.67
N GLY A 376 13.41 -1.31 37.58
CA GLY A 376 13.36 -2.24 38.71
C GLY A 376 11.99 -2.88 38.96
N ASP A 377 10.91 -2.34 38.40
CA ASP A 377 9.58 -2.95 38.48
C ASP A 377 9.38 -3.99 37.37
N ARG A 378 8.85 -5.16 37.75
CA ARG A 378 8.46 -6.21 36.79
C ARG A 378 7.02 -6.01 36.33
N PRO A 379 6.72 -6.04 35.01
CA PRO A 379 5.36 -6.07 34.52
C PRO A 379 4.68 -7.40 34.85
N ALA A 380 3.34 -7.40 34.84
CA ALA A 380 2.58 -8.63 34.71
C ALA A 380 2.74 -9.17 33.28
N ILE A 381 3.26 -10.38 33.14
CA ILE A 381 3.47 -11.06 31.86
C ILE A 381 2.42 -12.16 31.71
N ASN A 382 1.67 -12.14 30.61
CA ASN A 382 0.77 -13.22 30.23
C ASN A 382 1.57 -14.39 29.60
N GLU A 383 1.97 -15.36 30.41
CA GLU A 383 2.81 -16.52 30.00
C GLU A 383 2.15 -17.50 29.01
N SER A 384 0.82 -17.43 28.82
CA SER A 384 0.12 -18.18 27.76
C SER A 384 -0.16 -17.32 26.52
N GLY A 385 0.20 -16.03 26.55
CA GLY A 385 -0.10 -15.08 25.49
C GLY A 385 0.62 -15.37 24.17
N LEU A 386 1.63 -16.23 24.18
CA LEU A 386 2.38 -16.66 23.00
C LEU A 386 2.26 -18.16 22.72
N ASP A 387 1.25 -18.84 23.27
CA ASP A 387 1.05 -20.28 23.06
C ASP A 387 0.75 -20.64 21.61
N PHE A 388 0.31 -19.68 20.80
CA PHE A 388 0.15 -19.88 19.37
C PHE A 388 1.49 -20.10 18.65
N LEU A 389 2.64 -19.61 19.15
CA LEU A 389 3.93 -19.81 18.48
C LEU A 389 4.25 -21.30 18.34
N HIS A 390 4.95 -21.69 17.28
CA HIS A 390 5.32 -23.09 17.10
C HIS A 390 6.23 -23.58 18.25
N ASP A 391 6.18 -24.88 18.59
CA ASP A 391 6.93 -25.46 19.71
C ASP A 391 8.45 -25.31 19.59
N ASP A 392 8.96 -25.17 18.36
CA ASP A 392 10.37 -24.83 18.09
C ASP A 392 10.80 -23.52 18.78
N ILE A 393 9.87 -22.58 19.03
CA ILE A 393 10.11 -21.39 19.87
C ILE A 393 9.97 -21.79 21.34
N GLN A 394 11.08 -22.14 21.97
CA GLN A 394 11.12 -22.65 23.33
C GLN A 394 10.80 -21.57 24.37
N GLN A 395 11.32 -20.36 24.16
CA GLN A 395 11.08 -19.23 25.05
C GLN A 395 10.83 -17.96 24.23
N ALA A 396 9.92 -17.13 24.72
CA ALA A 396 9.61 -15.86 24.08
C ALA A 396 9.10 -14.83 25.08
N CYS A 397 9.40 -13.57 24.83
CA CYS A 397 8.74 -12.44 25.44
C CYS A 397 8.44 -11.40 24.36
N VAL A 398 7.22 -10.86 24.38
CA VAL A 398 6.74 -9.86 23.43
C VAL A 398 6.05 -8.76 24.23
N CYS A 399 6.42 -7.52 23.97
CA CYS A 399 5.80 -6.33 24.54
C CYS A 399 5.28 -5.45 23.40
N VAL A 400 3.97 -5.28 23.33
CA VAL A 400 3.34 -4.31 22.41
C VAL A 400 2.98 -3.04 23.18
N ALA A 401 3.08 -1.90 22.50
CA ALA A 401 2.77 -0.62 23.12
C ALA A 401 1.80 0.22 22.28
N THR A 402 0.98 0.99 22.97
CA THR A 402 0.10 2.00 22.39
C THR A 402 0.14 3.26 23.24
N ARG A 403 -0.14 4.41 22.64
CA ARG A 403 -0.18 5.70 23.35
C ARG A 403 -1.62 6.14 23.54
N VAL A 404 -2.01 6.34 24.80
CA VAL A 404 -3.33 6.85 25.17
C VAL A 404 -3.12 8.05 26.09
N ASN A 405 -3.71 9.19 25.75
CA ASN A 405 -3.61 10.44 26.52
C ASN A 405 -2.16 10.84 26.86
N GLY A 406 -1.24 10.66 25.91
CA GLY A 406 0.18 11.01 26.06
C GLY A 406 1.02 9.98 26.83
N GLN A 407 0.41 8.97 27.46
CA GLN A 407 1.10 7.91 28.19
C GLN A 407 1.29 6.66 27.34
N LEU A 408 2.47 6.03 27.44
CA LEU A 408 2.75 4.74 26.80
C LEU A 408 2.21 3.61 27.67
N LEU A 409 1.19 2.92 27.16
CA LEU A 409 0.60 1.74 27.77
C LEU A 409 1.11 0.49 27.07
N THR A 410 1.28 -0.60 27.83
CA THR A 410 1.88 -1.83 27.31
C THR A 410 1.13 -3.08 27.68
N HIS A 411 1.27 -4.10 26.84
CA HIS A 411 0.86 -5.46 27.14
C HIS A 411 2.05 -6.40 26.94
N TRP A 412 2.32 -7.23 27.94
CA TRP A 412 3.45 -8.15 27.97
C TRP A 412 2.95 -9.59 27.87
N MET A 413 3.43 -10.30 26.86
CA MET A 413 3.12 -11.70 26.61
C MET A 413 4.40 -12.52 26.69
N GLY A 414 4.28 -13.74 27.18
CA GLY A 414 5.40 -14.63 27.42
C GLY A 414 5.13 -16.03 26.92
N ARG A 415 6.21 -16.79 26.83
CA ARG A 415 6.30 -18.24 26.87
C ARG A 415 7.60 -18.56 27.60
N GLN A 416 7.52 -19.04 28.84
CA GLN A 416 8.68 -19.22 29.71
C GLN A 416 9.54 -17.94 29.78
N ALA A 417 8.89 -16.77 29.77
CA ALA A 417 9.55 -15.49 29.50
C ALA A 417 10.57 -15.09 30.56
N MET A 418 10.39 -15.58 31.78
CA MET A 418 11.21 -15.27 32.96
C MET A 418 12.33 -16.31 33.21
N GLN A 419 12.39 -17.41 32.47
CA GLN A 419 13.37 -18.47 32.74
C GLN A 419 14.77 -18.03 32.26
N PRO A 420 15.79 -17.96 33.14
CA PRO A 420 17.16 -17.63 32.71
C PRO A 420 17.74 -18.71 31.82
N ILE A 421 18.30 -18.31 30.67
CA ILE A 421 19.00 -19.19 29.74
C ILE A 421 20.10 -18.42 29.00
N GLU A 422 21.03 -19.14 28.39
CA GLU A 422 22.00 -18.53 27.49
C GLU A 422 21.30 -18.05 26.20
N LEU A 423 21.25 -16.74 25.99
CA LEU A 423 20.70 -16.11 24.79
C LEU A 423 21.78 -15.65 23.80
N TRP A 424 22.97 -16.28 23.86
CA TRP A 424 24.07 -16.07 22.93
C TRP A 424 24.47 -14.59 22.76
N SER A 425 24.87 -14.21 21.55
CA SER A 425 25.32 -12.85 21.19
C SER A 425 24.24 -11.77 21.31
N THR A 426 22.97 -12.16 21.45
CA THR A 426 21.83 -11.26 21.66
C THR A 426 22.04 -10.36 22.89
N THR A 427 22.75 -10.87 23.90
CA THR A 427 23.02 -10.16 25.16
C THR A 427 24.11 -9.08 25.07
N LYS A 428 24.83 -8.95 23.95
CA LYS A 428 25.96 -8.01 23.81
C LYS A 428 25.55 -6.54 23.76
N LEU A 429 24.26 -6.26 23.66
CA LEU A 429 23.70 -4.91 23.85
C LEU A 429 23.93 -4.41 25.29
N VAL A 430 23.88 -5.31 26.28
CA VAL A 430 23.95 -4.97 27.72
C VAL A 430 25.21 -4.15 28.08
N PRO A 431 26.45 -4.60 27.77
CA PRO A 431 27.65 -3.83 28.13
C PRO A 431 27.77 -2.50 27.36
N ILE A 432 27.16 -2.36 26.18
CA ILE A 432 27.11 -1.07 25.46
C ILE A 432 26.23 -0.09 26.25
N LEU A 433 25.02 -0.51 26.63
CA LEU A 433 24.10 0.34 27.38
C LEU A 433 24.65 0.70 28.77
N ASN A 434 25.35 -0.23 29.42
CA ASN A 434 26.00 0.05 30.71
C ASN A 434 27.12 1.08 30.57
N LEU A 435 27.96 1.01 29.52
CA LEU A 435 28.99 2.03 29.24
C LEU A 435 28.36 3.44 29.10
N LEU A 436 27.28 3.55 28.32
CA LEU A 436 26.56 4.81 28.13
C LEU A 436 25.96 5.30 29.46
N SER A 437 25.33 4.41 30.22
CA SER A 437 24.71 4.72 31.51
C SER A 437 25.74 5.28 32.49
N GLN A 438 26.90 4.64 32.63
CA GLN A 438 27.98 5.12 33.48
C GLN A 438 28.55 6.46 33.02
N SER A 439 28.85 6.57 31.72
CA SER A 439 29.48 7.76 31.15
C SER A 439 28.57 8.98 31.25
N ASN A 440 27.32 8.88 30.78
CA ASN A 440 26.38 9.99 30.80
C ASN A 440 25.89 10.33 32.22
N SER A 441 25.90 9.40 33.17
CA SER A 441 25.60 9.72 34.58
C SER A 441 26.65 10.66 35.17
N GLN A 442 27.92 10.50 34.80
CA GLN A 442 29.03 11.34 35.28
C GLN A 442 29.23 12.59 34.40
N PHE A 443 29.00 12.45 33.10
CA PHE A 443 29.25 13.46 32.08
C PHE A 443 28.06 13.59 31.12
N PRO A 444 26.93 14.15 31.58
CA PRO A 444 25.69 14.19 30.78
C PRO A 444 25.79 15.11 29.55
N ALA A 445 26.76 16.03 29.51
CA ALA A 445 26.95 16.93 28.38
C ALA A 445 27.84 16.36 27.26
N ILE A 446 28.53 15.23 27.50
CA ILE A 446 29.45 14.64 26.52
C ILE A 446 28.69 13.58 25.72
N ASP A 447 28.65 13.76 24.39
CA ASP A 447 28.14 12.75 23.48
C ASP A 447 29.16 11.60 23.32
N ILE A 448 28.67 10.36 23.32
CA ILE A 448 29.50 9.17 23.15
C ILE A 448 30.17 9.12 21.76
N ASP A 449 29.59 9.77 20.75
CA ASP A 449 30.18 9.85 19.41
C ASP A 449 31.39 10.80 19.35
N GLU A 450 31.54 11.69 20.33
CA GLU A 450 32.75 12.49 20.52
C GLU A 450 33.86 11.68 21.19
N CYS A 451 33.55 10.52 21.78
CA CYS A 451 34.48 9.70 22.54
C CYS A 451 35.10 8.56 21.70
N GLN A 452 36.26 8.09 22.15
CA GLN A 452 36.92 6.89 21.63
C GLN A 452 37.28 5.93 22.77
N ILE A 453 37.32 4.64 22.46
CA ILE A 453 37.88 3.61 23.35
C ILE A 453 39.29 3.28 22.89
N ARG A 454 40.26 3.40 23.79
CA ARG A 454 41.68 3.11 23.51
C ARG A 454 42.26 2.18 24.56
N GLN A 455 43.40 1.58 24.23
CA GLN A 455 44.23 0.91 25.24
C GLN A 455 44.92 1.98 26.08
N GLN A 456 44.88 1.85 27.41
CA GLN A 456 45.54 2.76 28.33
C GLN A 456 46.98 3.06 27.90
N GLY A 457 47.32 4.35 27.85
CA GLY A 457 48.64 4.84 27.41
C GLY A 457 48.82 4.93 25.88
N SER A 458 47.82 4.56 25.08
CA SER A 458 47.90 4.65 23.61
C SER A 458 47.52 6.04 23.10
N ALA A 459 48.14 6.48 22.00
CA ALA A 459 47.90 7.80 21.42
C ALA A 459 46.59 7.92 20.63
N GLY A 460 45.92 6.82 20.31
CA GLY A 460 44.67 6.80 19.54
C GLY A 460 43.72 5.70 19.99
N GLY A 461 42.44 5.82 19.60
CA GLY A 461 41.38 4.88 19.94
C GLY A 461 40.41 4.61 18.79
N PHE A 462 39.35 3.88 19.11
CA PHE A 462 38.31 3.47 18.19
C PHE A 462 36.99 4.17 18.56
N SER A 463 36.24 4.62 17.56
CA SER A 463 34.90 5.19 17.77
C SER A 463 33.98 4.17 18.46
N VAL A 464 33.24 4.61 19.47
CA VAL A 464 32.25 3.77 20.18
C VAL A 464 31.17 3.29 19.22
N HIS A 465 30.71 4.15 18.30
CA HIS A 465 29.74 3.79 17.25
C HIS A 465 30.25 2.65 16.37
N GLU A 466 31.49 2.73 15.87
CA GLU A 466 32.04 1.71 14.98
C GLU A 466 32.28 0.38 15.69
N LEU A 467 32.64 0.40 16.98
CA LEU A 467 32.73 -0.79 17.83
C LEU A 467 31.36 -1.43 18.06
N ALA A 468 30.34 -0.62 18.40
CA ALA A 468 28.96 -1.09 18.53
C ALA A 468 28.45 -1.69 17.22
N LYS A 469 28.75 -1.06 16.09
CA LYS A 469 28.39 -1.57 14.76
C LYS A 469 29.06 -2.91 14.43
N ASP A 470 30.33 -3.11 14.80
CA ASP A 470 31.00 -4.42 14.70
C ASP A 470 30.33 -5.49 15.56
N ILE A 471 29.89 -5.14 16.78
CA ILE A 471 29.15 -6.04 17.65
C ILE A 471 27.84 -6.48 16.99
N MET A 472 27.10 -5.54 16.40
CA MET A 472 25.77 -5.79 15.81
C MET A 472 25.87 -6.53 14.47
N SER A 473 26.75 -6.08 13.56
CA SER A 473 26.72 -6.50 12.16
C SER A 473 27.66 -7.66 11.81
N TYR A 474 28.51 -8.10 12.74
CA TYR A 474 29.55 -9.12 12.49
C TYR A 474 30.47 -8.80 11.29
N ARG A 475 30.72 -7.51 11.01
CA ARG A 475 31.57 -7.12 9.86
C ARG A 475 33.07 -7.23 10.13
N HIS A 476 33.47 -7.44 11.38
CA HIS A 476 34.87 -7.66 11.79
C HIS A 476 35.86 -6.59 11.29
N LYS A 477 35.46 -5.31 11.26
CA LYS A 477 36.29 -4.22 10.74
C LYS A 477 37.36 -3.79 11.75
N ILE A 478 37.04 -3.85 13.05
CA ILE A 478 37.92 -3.51 14.17
C ILE A 478 38.30 -4.79 14.92
N GLY A 479 37.33 -5.64 15.24
CA GLY A 479 37.53 -6.85 16.01
C GLY A 479 36.32 -7.78 15.96
N THR A 480 36.41 -8.93 16.61
CA THR A 480 35.25 -9.84 16.71
C THR A 480 34.18 -9.25 17.64
N SER A 481 32.92 -9.53 17.30
CA SER A 481 31.78 -9.15 18.16
C SER A 481 31.93 -9.67 19.60
N ASN A 482 32.52 -10.87 19.78
CA ASN A 482 32.83 -11.44 21.10
C ASN A 482 33.92 -10.65 21.83
N ALA A 483 35.09 -10.43 21.22
CA ALA A 483 36.21 -9.76 21.86
C ALA A 483 35.90 -8.30 22.22
N ILE A 484 35.17 -7.59 21.35
CA ILE A 484 34.75 -6.22 21.64
C ILE A 484 33.73 -6.20 22.80
N ALA A 485 32.72 -7.08 22.79
CA ALA A 485 31.76 -7.12 23.89
C ALA A 485 32.42 -7.53 25.22
N ALA A 486 33.37 -8.46 25.19
CA ALA A 486 34.18 -8.83 26.36
C ALA A 486 35.03 -7.66 26.87
N MET A 487 35.56 -6.82 25.96
CA MET A 487 36.25 -5.58 26.31
C MET A 487 35.32 -4.57 26.99
N LEU A 488 34.12 -4.35 26.45
CA LEU A 488 33.16 -3.40 27.04
C LEU A 488 32.74 -3.81 28.46
N LYS A 489 32.68 -5.12 28.74
CA LYS A 489 32.41 -5.61 30.10
C LYS A 489 33.47 -5.20 31.12
N GLN A 490 34.69 -4.80 30.72
CA GLN A 490 35.75 -4.40 31.65
C GLN A 490 35.54 -3.01 32.28
N PHE A 491 34.63 -2.19 31.75
CA PHE A 491 34.26 -0.90 32.36
C PHE A 491 33.40 -1.05 33.62
N GLU A 492 33.03 -2.28 33.99
CA GLU A 492 32.35 -2.59 35.23
C GLU A 492 32.86 -3.94 35.76
N THR A 493 32.74 -4.17 37.06
CA THR A 493 32.96 -5.48 37.65
C THR A 493 31.89 -6.47 37.17
N PRO A 494 32.17 -7.78 37.03
CA PRO A 494 31.14 -8.74 36.64
C PRO A 494 29.88 -8.71 37.53
N ILE A 495 30.08 -8.54 38.84
CA ILE A 495 28.99 -8.45 39.82
C ILE A 495 28.23 -7.11 39.65
N GLY A 496 28.94 -6.00 39.47
CA GLY A 496 28.31 -4.69 39.27
C GLY A 496 27.49 -4.63 37.98
N LEU A 497 27.96 -5.24 36.90
CA LEU A 497 27.23 -5.26 35.61
C LEU A 497 25.97 -6.12 35.72
N GLU A 498 26.05 -7.25 36.42
CA GLU A 498 24.89 -8.08 36.73
C GLU A 498 23.89 -7.33 37.61
N GLN A 499 24.33 -6.72 38.71
CA GLN A 499 23.47 -5.94 39.61
C GLN A 499 22.83 -4.75 38.90
N TRP A 500 23.56 -4.09 38.00
CA TRP A 500 23.03 -3.04 37.14
C TRP A 500 21.88 -3.57 36.28
N LEU A 501 22.05 -4.72 35.63
CA LEU A 501 20.99 -5.35 34.83
C LEU A 501 19.78 -5.74 35.69
N GLN A 502 20.00 -6.40 36.82
CA GLN A 502 18.95 -6.78 37.78
C GLN A 502 18.17 -5.55 38.28
N SER A 503 18.87 -4.44 38.56
CA SER A 503 18.24 -3.20 39.02
C SER A 503 17.37 -2.53 37.95
N ILE A 504 17.64 -2.77 36.67
CA ILE A 504 16.88 -2.20 35.56
C ILE A 504 15.64 -3.01 35.25
N THR A 505 15.79 -4.33 35.19
CA THR A 505 14.70 -5.23 34.78
C THR A 505 13.84 -5.70 35.95
N GLY A 506 14.34 -5.61 37.18
CA GLY A 506 13.70 -6.16 38.37
C GLY A 506 13.82 -7.68 38.49
N HIS A 507 14.59 -8.33 37.61
CA HIS A 507 14.76 -9.78 37.58
C HIS A 507 16.07 -10.18 38.26
N THR A 508 15.99 -10.76 39.44
CA THR A 508 17.15 -11.05 40.30
C THR A 508 17.81 -12.41 40.06
N ASP A 509 17.15 -13.30 39.31
CA ASP A 509 17.61 -14.70 39.15
C ASP A 509 18.60 -14.87 37.98
N LEU A 510 18.87 -13.79 37.24
CA LEU A 510 19.81 -13.78 36.13
C LEU A 510 21.28 -13.78 36.60
N ILE A 511 22.17 -14.37 35.80
CA ILE A 511 23.63 -14.32 35.95
C ILE A 511 24.24 -13.72 34.69
N PHE A 512 25.05 -12.66 34.81
CA PHE A 512 25.59 -11.96 33.64
C PHE A 512 27.08 -11.62 33.74
N ARG A 513 27.91 -12.66 33.87
CA ARG A 513 29.33 -12.55 34.24
C ARG A 513 30.27 -13.27 33.27
N GLY A 514 29.80 -13.61 32.06
CA GLY A 514 30.57 -14.37 31.06
C GLY A 514 31.21 -13.54 29.94
N ARG A 515 32.26 -14.10 29.32
CA ARG A 515 33.16 -13.44 28.34
C ARG A 515 32.86 -13.67 26.85
N TYR A 516 31.78 -14.37 26.51
CA TYR A 516 31.47 -14.73 25.12
C TYR A 516 32.55 -15.58 24.43
N GLY A 517 33.27 -16.41 25.18
CA GLY A 517 34.25 -17.36 24.64
C GLY A 517 35.60 -16.81 24.20
N GLU A 518 35.77 -15.49 24.05
CA GLU A 518 37.01 -14.87 23.57
C GLU A 518 37.70 -13.98 24.62
N LEU A 519 38.97 -13.65 24.38
CA LEU A 519 39.68 -12.63 25.17
C LEU A 519 39.19 -11.23 24.80
N PRO A 520 39.20 -10.27 25.74
CA PRO A 520 38.90 -8.87 25.43
C PRO A 520 39.78 -8.31 24.31
N PHE A 521 39.18 -7.53 23.41
CA PHE A 521 39.89 -6.85 22.32
C PHE A 521 41.03 -5.95 22.83
N LEU A 522 40.81 -5.23 23.93
CA LEU A 522 41.82 -4.46 24.67
C LEU A 522 41.77 -4.87 26.14
N SER A 523 42.91 -4.97 26.81
CA SER A 523 42.98 -5.45 28.21
C SER A 523 42.78 -4.34 29.25
N HIS A 524 43.17 -3.10 28.95
CA HIS A 524 42.92 -1.95 29.84
C HIS A 524 42.28 -0.82 29.03
N PRO A 525 40.98 -0.94 28.69
CA PRO A 525 40.31 0.04 27.86
C PRO A 525 40.06 1.34 28.64
N GLU A 526 40.23 2.48 27.99
CA GLU A 526 39.84 3.81 28.48
C GLU A 526 38.81 4.40 27.52
N LEU A 527 37.67 4.88 28.05
CA LEU A 527 36.77 5.77 27.32
C LEU A 527 37.33 7.18 27.46
N TRP A 528 37.67 7.80 26.33
CA TRP A 528 38.47 9.00 26.30
C TRP A 528 37.93 9.99 25.27
N HIS A 529 37.98 11.28 25.60
CA HIS A 529 37.59 12.37 24.73
C HIS A 529 38.84 12.92 24.01
N PRO A 530 38.95 12.75 22.68
CA PRO A 530 40.17 13.07 21.94
C PRO A 530 40.56 14.54 21.94
N GLN A 531 39.59 15.43 21.86
CA GLN A 531 39.81 16.87 21.78
C GLN A 531 40.23 17.47 23.13
N THR A 532 39.66 17.00 24.24
CA THR A 532 39.96 17.53 25.58
C THR A 532 41.06 16.75 26.29
N GLY A 533 41.37 15.53 25.85
CA GLY A 533 42.29 14.63 26.52
C GLY A 533 41.70 13.92 27.74
N GLN A 534 40.44 14.21 28.10
CA GLN A 534 39.79 13.71 29.32
C GLN A 534 39.52 12.20 29.23
N ILE A 535 39.88 11.47 30.28
CA ILE A 535 39.46 10.07 30.46
C ILE A 535 38.13 10.08 31.23
N LEU A 536 37.07 9.54 30.63
CA LEU A 536 35.75 9.47 31.23
C LEU A 536 35.59 8.22 32.10
N LEU A 537 36.01 7.07 31.57
CA LEU A 537 35.93 5.78 32.26
C LEU A 537 37.20 4.97 32.00
N SER A 538 37.59 4.15 32.97
CA SER A 538 38.73 3.22 32.85
C SER A 538 38.28 1.81 33.20
N GLY A 539 38.46 0.89 32.27
CA GLY A 539 38.19 -0.52 32.47
C GLY A 539 39.35 -1.26 33.13
N ARG A 540 39.05 -2.38 33.78
CA ARG A 540 40.03 -3.25 34.44
C ARG A 540 39.94 -4.69 33.93
N PRO A 541 41.06 -5.40 33.79
CA PRO A 541 41.05 -6.81 33.44
C PRO A 541 40.18 -7.66 34.36
N ILE A 542 39.32 -8.48 33.78
CA ILE A 542 38.52 -9.46 34.50
C ILE A 542 39.20 -10.82 34.38
N THR A 543 39.59 -11.38 35.52
CA THR A 543 40.31 -12.67 35.60
C THR A 543 39.40 -13.86 35.87
N LYS A 544 38.19 -13.62 36.39
CA LYS A 544 37.20 -14.66 36.68
C LYS A 544 35.91 -14.36 35.95
N TRP A 545 35.48 -15.30 35.14
CA TRP A 545 34.24 -15.25 34.35
C TRP A 545 33.33 -16.39 34.80
N GLN A 546 32.02 -16.16 34.72
CA GLN A 546 30.98 -17.17 34.94
C GLN A 546 30.05 -17.19 33.72
N ASP A 547 28.78 -17.52 33.91
CA ASP A 547 27.81 -17.68 32.83
C ASP A 547 27.14 -16.35 32.43
N ASN A 548 26.44 -16.37 31.29
CA ASN A 548 25.52 -15.33 30.85
C ASN A 548 24.13 -15.95 30.66
N THR A 549 23.41 -16.20 31.76
CA THR A 549 22.03 -16.69 31.76
C THR A 549 21.08 -15.55 32.11
N ILE A 550 20.28 -15.12 31.15
CA ILE A 550 19.28 -14.06 31.34
C ILE A 550 17.96 -14.52 30.71
N ALA A 551 16.85 -13.86 31.06
CA ALA A 551 15.55 -14.21 30.53
C ALA A 551 15.25 -13.48 29.21
N THR A 552 14.34 -14.03 28.38
CA THR A 552 13.85 -13.33 27.18
C THR A 552 13.15 -12.02 27.54
N TYR A 553 12.52 -11.97 28.72
CA TYR A 553 12.01 -10.74 29.33
C TYR A 553 13.09 -9.66 29.46
N ASP A 554 14.29 -9.98 29.97
CA ASP A 554 15.33 -8.98 30.24
C ASP A 554 15.77 -8.25 28.97
N LEU A 555 15.92 -8.97 27.85
CA LEU A 555 16.27 -8.38 26.57
C LEU A 555 15.11 -7.63 25.92
N THR A 556 13.89 -8.14 26.02
CA THR A 556 12.67 -7.45 25.56
C THR A 556 12.50 -6.13 26.31
N ARG A 557 12.77 -6.13 27.61
CA ARG A 557 12.79 -4.95 28.47
C ARG A 557 13.85 -3.95 28.01
N LEU A 558 15.10 -4.37 27.82
CA LEU A 558 16.16 -3.46 27.38
C LEU A 558 15.90 -2.87 26.00
N VAL A 559 15.52 -3.67 25.00
CA VAL A 559 15.31 -3.17 23.64
C VAL A 559 14.10 -2.24 23.56
N SER A 560 13.05 -2.49 24.35
CA SER A 560 11.93 -1.55 24.48
C SER A 560 12.35 -0.24 25.13
N MET A 561 13.19 -0.27 26.17
CA MET A 561 13.72 0.97 26.78
C MET A 561 14.61 1.76 25.80
N VAL A 562 15.32 1.08 24.89
CA VAL A 562 16.10 1.73 23.81
C VAL A 562 15.16 2.41 22.80
N GLY A 563 14.25 1.67 22.20
CA GLY A 563 13.40 2.22 21.13
C GLY A 563 12.34 3.20 21.63
N TRP A 564 11.84 3.04 22.86
CA TRP A 564 10.82 3.93 23.42
C TRP A 564 11.40 4.99 24.36
N HIS A 565 12.73 5.13 24.48
CA HIS A 565 13.39 6.02 25.44
C HIS A 565 12.76 7.42 25.56
N LEU A 566 12.48 8.06 24.41
CA LEU A 566 11.90 9.41 24.34
C LEU A 566 10.43 9.48 24.77
N HIS A 567 9.72 8.36 24.70
CA HIS A 567 8.30 8.23 25.04
C HIS A 567 8.06 7.73 26.47
N LEU A 568 9.12 7.28 27.14
CA LEU A 568 9.06 6.81 28.53
C LEU A 568 9.17 8.00 29.51
N PRO A 569 8.47 7.93 30.66
CA PRO A 569 8.73 8.84 31.78
C PRO A 569 10.13 8.60 32.34
N GLN A 570 10.72 9.60 33.01
CA GLN A 570 12.09 9.52 33.52
C GLN A 570 12.33 8.28 34.42
N ALA A 571 11.36 7.93 35.27
CA ALA A 571 11.43 6.76 36.15
C ALA A 571 11.48 5.41 35.42
N ALA A 572 11.15 5.37 34.13
CA ALA A 572 11.16 4.17 33.30
C ALA A 572 12.27 4.17 32.23
N ARG A 573 13.06 5.24 32.12
CA ARG A 573 14.17 5.33 31.14
C ARG A 573 15.40 4.60 31.64
N LEU A 574 16.28 4.20 30.71
CA LEU A 574 17.61 3.68 31.05
C LEU A 574 18.34 4.71 31.93
N PRO A 575 18.78 4.34 33.15
CA PRO A 575 19.35 5.30 34.09
C PRO A 575 20.55 6.06 33.51
N GLY A 576 20.52 7.39 33.63
CA GLY A 576 21.62 8.29 33.27
C GLY A 576 21.87 8.52 31.78
N ILE A 577 21.38 7.65 30.90
CA ILE A 577 21.64 7.73 29.45
C ILE A 577 20.97 8.96 28.85
N GLN A 578 21.74 9.73 28.07
CA GLN A 578 21.22 10.82 27.25
C GLN A 578 20.86 10.34 25.85
N TRP A 579 19.83 10.96 25.25
CA TRP A 579 19.40 10.61 23.89
C TRP A 579 20.51 10.77 22.84
N SER A 580 21.31 11.85 22.93
CA SER A 580 22.43 12.12 22.02
C SER A 580 23.41 10.94 21.93
N SER A 581 23.71 10.31 23.06
CA SER A 581 24.55 9.11 23.09
C SER A 581 23.78 7.85 22.67
N LEU A 582 22.51 7.71 23.08
CA LEU A 582 21.71 6.52 22.78
C LEU A 582 21.44 6.36 21.27
N GLU A 583 21.28 7.45 20.53
CA GLU A 583 21.04 7.37 19.08
C GLU A 583 22.22 6.75 18.30
N SER A 584 23.44 6.79 18.85
CA SER A 584 24.60 6.06 18.30
C SER A 584 24.38 4.55 18.34
N VAL A 585 23.79 4.04 19.43
CA VAL A 585 23.43 2.63 19.58
C VAL A 585 22.26 2.26 18.68
N VAL A 586 21.25 3.13 18.57
CA VAL A 586 20.11 2.95 17.63
C VAL A 586 20.62 2.77 16.20
N ARG A 587 21.53 3.65 15.74
CA ARG A 587 22.15 3.53 14.41
C ARG A 587 22.91 2.20 14.25
N ALA A 588 23.65 1.77 15.27
CA ALA A 588 24.39 0.51 15.24
C ALA A 588 23.46 -0.72 15.18
N MET A 589 22.39 -0.74 15.96
CA MET A 589 21.42 -1.85 16.00
C MET A 589 20.67 -2.04 14.68
N GLY A 590 20.47 -0.97 13.88
CA GLY A 590 19.87 -1.10 12.55
C GLY A 590 20.72 -1.89 11.55
N HIS A 591 22.02 -2.08 11.85
CA HIS A 591 22.98 -2.82 11.03
C HIS A 591 23.13 -4.30 11.43
N ASP A 592 22.35 -4.83 12.38
CA ASP A 592 22.40 -6.26 12.71
C ASP A 592 22.07 -7.13 11.48
N ALA A 593 22.71 -8.30 11.43
CA ALA A 593 22.74 -9.13 10.23
C ALA A 593 21.41 -9.86 9.98
N ALA A 594 20.66 -10.21 11.03
CA ALA A 594 19.38 -10.90 10.91
C ALA A 594 18.31 -9.96 10.37
N ARG A 595 17.65 -10.35 9.27
CA ARG A 595 16.62 -9.52 8.60
C ARG A 595 15.21 -10.07 8.74
N TYR A 596 14.88 -10.81 9.81
CA TYR A 596 13.56 -11.43 10.00
C TYR A 596 12.40 -10.43 9.94
N ALA A 597 12.51 -9.27 10.61
CA ALA A 597 11.47 -8.24 10.56
C ALA A 597 11.21 -7.71 9.14
N GLU A 598 12.27 -7.60 8.33
CA GLU A 598 12.17 -7.09 6.96
C GLU A 598 11.60 -8.14 6.02
N VAL A 599 12.00 -9.40 6.23
CA VAL A 599 11.46 -10.57 5.54
C VAL A 599 9.95 -10.67 5.81
N ALA A 600 9.53 -10.48 7.06
CA ALA A 600 8.13 -10.42 7.45
C ALA A 600 7.38 -9.28 6.73
N ILE A 601 7.92 -8.06 6.75
CA ILE A 601 7.33 -6.91 6.07
C ILE A 601 7.14 -7.18 4.57
N ALA A 602 8.16 -7.70 3.89
CA ALA A 602 8.11 -8.00 2.46
C ALA A 602 7.11 -9.14 2.14
N HIS A 603 7.11 -10.20 2.95
CA HIS A 603 6.20 -11.33 2.77
C HIS A 603 4.73 -10.89 2.92
N LEU A 604 4.44 -10.05 3.91
CA LEU A 604 3.12 -9.49 4.17
C LEU A 604 2.74 -8.33 3.21
N GLY A 605 3.65 -7.91 2.32
CA GLY A 605 3.44 -6.82 1.36
C GLY A 605 3.33 -5.43 2.00
N LEU A 606 3.79 -5.30 3.23
CA LEU A 606 3.69 -4.08 4.02
C LEU A 606 4.59 -2.97 3.49
N ASP A 607 5.65 -3.31 2.75
CA ASP A 607 6.60 -2.39 2.13
C ASP A 607 5.94 -1.31 1.26
N THR A 608 4.78 -1.62 0.67
CA THR A 608 4.02 -0.71 -0.19
C THR A 608 3.10 0.25 0.57
N VAL A 609 2.83 -0.03 1.85
CA VAL A 609 1.80 0.67 2.64
C VAL A 609 2.32 1.25 3.95
N ILE A 610 3.54 0.96 4.37
CA ILE A 610 4.16 1.57 5.55
C ILE A 610 5.04 2.78 5.19
N ARG A 611 5.25 3.68 6.16
CA ARG A 611 6.37 4.63 6.18
C ARG A 611 7.13 4.58 7.49
N SER A 612 8.23 5.33 7.53
CA SER A 612 9.06 5.52 8.72
C SER A 612 9.43 4.23 9.46
N PRO A 613 9.76 3.11 8.78
CA PRO A 613 10.00 1.87 9.51
C PRO A 613 11.30 1.99 10.33
N VAL A 614 11.27 1.46 11.56
CA VAL A 614 12.44 1.31 12.44
C VAL A 614 12.52 -0.15 12.85
N MET A 615 13.68 -0.76 12.62
CA MET A 615 13.98 -2.13 13.00
C MET A 615 15.33 -2.14 13.72
N LEU A 616 15.29 -2.29 15.04
CA LEU A 616 16.48 -2.47 15.86
C LEU A 616 16.57 -3.95 16.20
N SER A 617 17.69 -4.61 15.97
CA SER A 617 17.82 -6.00 16.37
C SER A 617 19.22 -6.36 16.86
N LYS A 618 19.27 -7.50 17.55
CA LYS A 618 20.50 -8.26 17.77
C LYS A 618 20.15 -9.74 17.69
N LEU A 619 20.89 -10.49 16.87
CA LEU A 619 20.80 -11.96 16.85
C LEU A 619 21.87 -12.62 17.74
N GLY A 620 21.67 -13.90 18.05
CA GLY A 620 22.69 -14.80 18.54
C GLY A 620 22.36 -16.24 18.17
N ASN A 621 23.31 -17.01 17.66
CA ASN A 621 23.10 -18.40 17.30
C ASN A 621 24.33 -19.25 17.62
N GLY A 622 24.10 -20.57 17.69
CA GLY A 622 25.16 -21.55 17.86
C GLY A 622 24.62 -22.92 18.24
N ARG A 623 25.52 -23.89 18.37
CA ARG A 623 25.23 -25.19 18.96
C ARG A 623 25.49 -25.12 20.46
N SER A 624 24.47 -25.37 21.27
CA SER A 624 24.66 -25.49 22.72
C SER A 624 25.50 -26.73 23.00
N SER A 625 26.66 -26.58 23.63
CA SER A 625 27.51 -27.72 24.03
C SER A 625 26.90 -28.55 25.17
N ILE A 626 26.00 -27.93 25.96
CA ILE A 626 25.34 -28.57 27.11
C ILE A 626 24.07 -29.29 26.67
N ARG A 627 23.29 -28.68 25.78
CA ARG A 627 21.99 -29.20 25.32
C ARG A 627 22.07 -29.93 23.97
N ASP A 628 23.27 -29.98 23.40
CA ASP A 628 23.64 -30.61 22.12
C ASP A 628 22.70 -30.33 20.94
N ARG A 629 22.27 -29.08 20.79
CA ARG A 629 21.26 -28.69 19.80
C ARG A 629 21.55 -27.33 19.18
N ALA A 630 21.04 -27.07 17.97
CA ALA A 630 21.07 -25.72 17.40
C ALA A 630 20.11 -24.78 18.14
N GLU A 631 20.54 -23.53 18.32
CA GLU A 631 19.75 -22.47 18.94
C GLU A 631 19.89 -21.15 18.16
N ILE A 632 18.78 -20.44 18.01
CA ILE A 632 18.72 -19.09 17.46
C ILE A 632 17.94 -18.20 18.42
N ALA A 633 18.60 -17.17 18.92
CA ALA A 633 18.02 -16.09 19.70
C ALA A 633 17.92 -14.82 18.84
N TYR A 634 16.77 -14.16 18.89
CA TYR A 634 16.51 -12.93 18.16
C TYR A 634 15.83 -11.92 19.08
N THR A 635 16.47 -10.78 19.32
CA THR A 635 15.86 -9.63 20.01
C THR A 635 15.65 -8.52 19.01
N ALA A 636 14.45 -7.94 19.00
CA ALA A 636 14.13 -6.84 18.12
C ALA A 636 13.14 -5.85 18.71
N LEU A 637 13.20 -4.61 18.22
CA LEU A 637 12.12 -3.65 18.30
C LEU A 637 11.73 -3.23 16.88
N ILE A 638 10.44 -3.28 16.62
CA ILE A 638 9.83 -2.88 15.35
C ILE A 638 8.92 -1.68 15.62
N GLN A 639 9.01 -0.66 14.78
CA GLN A 639 8.07 0.45 14.71
C GLN A 639 7.72 0.72 13.26
N LEU A 640 6.43 0.75 12.92
CA LEU A 640 5.91 0.94 11.57
C LEU A 640 4.80 1.98 11.61
N VAL A 641 4.74 2.85 10.61
CA VAL A 641 3.59 3.71 10.38
C VAL A 641 2.80 3.17 9.20
N ASP A 642 1.68 2.52 9.48
CA ASP A 642 0.77 1.96 8.49
C ASP A 642 -0.11 3.07 7.88
N LYS A 643 -0.02 3.24 6.56
CA LYS A 643 -0.81 4.23 5.80
C LYS A 643 -2.08 3.66 5.20
N ARG A 644 -2.39 2.37 5.38
CA ARG A 644 -3.62 1.79 4.85
C ARG A 644 -4.80 2.59 5.39
N SER A 645 -5.43 3.34 4.49
CA SER A 645 -6.63 4.09 4.78
C SER A 645 -7.77 3.12 5.01
N ASN A 646 -8.36 3.17 6.19
CA ASN A 646 -9.75 2.74 6.34
C ASN A 646 -10.59 3.57 5.34
N PRO A 647 -11.66 3.01 4.72
CA PRO A 647 -12.59 3.71 3.82
C PRO A 647 -13.13 5.09 4.30
N THR A 648 -12.92 5.46 5.56
CA THR A 648 -13.36 6.70 6.23
C THR A 648 -12.28 7.79 6.35
N GLY A 649 -11.08 7.61 5.78
CA GLY A 649 -10.03 8.64 5.81
C GLY A 649 -9.32 8.81 7.16
N LYS A 650 -9.22 7.74 7.96
CA LYS A 650 -8.49 7.79 9.25
C LYS A 650 -6.98 8.04 9.06
N PRO A 651 -6.32 8.74 10.01
CA PRO A 651 -4.88 8.99 10.02
C PRO A 651 -4.04 7.71 10.00
N ALA A 652 -2.77 7.86 9.61
CA ALA A 652 -1.82 6.75 9.61
C ALA A 652 -1.65 6.19 11.04
N MET A 653 -1.38 4.90 11.15
CA MET A 653 -1.35 4.18 12.42
C MET A 653 0.07 3.78 12.81
N LEU A 654 0.53 4.21 13.98
CA LEU A 654 1.79 3.79 14.57
C LEU A 654 1.62 2.44 15.27
N HIS A 655 2.31 1.42 14.77
CA HIS A 655 2.45 0.12 15.39
C HIS A 655 3.85 -0.02 15.97
N THR A 656 3.98 -0.50 17.21
CA THR A 656 5.29 -0.78 17.79
C THR A 656 5.28 -1.97 18.74
N MET A 657 6.37 -2.73 18.71
CA MET A 657 6.55 -3.94 19.50
C MET A 657 8.03 -4.19 19.76
N ALA A 658 8.36 -4.63 20.97
CA ALA A 658 9.63 -5.24 21.32
C ALA A 658 9.44 -6.75 21.52
N MET A 659 10.44 -7.53 21.17
CA MET A 659 10.41 -8.98 21.35
C MET A 659 11.79 -9.57 21.55
N THR A 660 11.82 -10.71 22.22
CA THR A 660 12.95 -11.64 22.26
C THR A 660 12.43 -13.05 22.12
N LEU A 661 12.94 -13.79 21.13
CA LEU A 661 12.58 -15.17 20.85
C LEU A 661 13.82 -16.05 20.96
N LEU A 662 13.66 -17.25 21.50
CA LEU A 662 14.65 -18.33 21.48
C LEU A 662 14.04 -19.54 20.79
N ALA A 663 14.56 -19.87 19.62
CA ALA A 663 14.22 -21.07 18.88
C ALA A 663 15.30 -22.13 19.11
N ALA A 664 14.90 -23.39 19.31
CA ALA A 664 15.82 -24.50 19.46
C ALA A 664 15.19 -25.82 19.01
N LYS A 665 16.02 -26.73 18.47
CA LYS A 665 15.57 -28.02 17.94
C LYS A 665 16.69 -29.05 18.01
N ASP A 666 16.35 -30.27 18.39
CA ASP A 666 17.27 -31.40 18.49
C ASP A 666 16.80 -32.54 17.59
N TYR A 667 17.53 -32.76 16.50
CA TYR A 667 17.37 -33.87 15.56
C TYR A 667 18.64 -34.71 15.44
N GLY A 668 19.67 -34.42 16.24
CA GLY A 668 21.02 -34.96 16.07
C GLY A 668 21.69 -34.54 14.75
N ASN A 669 21.17 -33.52 14.04
CA ASN A 669 21.72 -33.03 12.78
C ASN A 669 21.72 -31.50 12.75
N TYR A 670 22.87 -30.93 13.14
CA TYR A 670 23.06 -29.49 13.27
C TYR A 670 22.77 -28.68 12.01
N GLN A 671 23.04 -29.23 10.82
CA GLN A 671 22.75 -28.53 9.57
C GLN A 671 21.25 -28.41 9.33
N GLN A 672 20.53 -29.53 9.45
CA GLN A 672 19.07 -29.55 9.30
C GLN A 672 18.39 -28.69 10.37
N GLU A 673 18.84 -28.80 11.63
CA GLU A 673 18.31 -27.99 12.72
C GLU A 673 18.48 -26.49 12.43
N SER A 674 19.67 -26.06 11.98
CA SER A 674 19.96 -24.64 11.76
C SER A 674 19.10 -24.03 10.64
N THR A 675 18.92 -24.74 9.52
CA THR A 675 18.12 -24.25 8.39
C THR A 675 16.63 -24.24 8.73
N GLU A 676 16.12 -25.29 9.37
CA GLU A 676 14.72 -25.33 9.80
C GLU A 676 14.43 -24.26 10.85
N LEU A 677 15.34 -24.02 11.80
CA LEU A 677 15.18 -22.97 12.81
C LEU A 677 15.23 -21.56 12.20
N ASP A 678 16.06 -21.31 11.17
CA ASP A 678 16.10 -20.01 10.51
C ASP A 678 14.77 -19.69 9.81
N ALA A 679 14.26 -20.66 9.03
CA ALA A 679 12.95 -20.57 8.39
C ALA A 679 11.82 -20.44 9.41
N ARG A 680 11.91 -21.18 10.52
CA ARG A 680 10.93 -21.10 11.61
C ARG A 680 10.93 -19.72 12.25
N MET A 681 12.09 -19.17 12.60
CA MET A 681 12.19 -17.83 13.17
C MET A 681 11.58 -16.78 12.22
N ALA A 682 11.86 -16.88 10.92
CA ALA A 682 11.25 -16.00 9.91
C ALA A 682 9.71 -16.12 9.87
N ALA A 683 9.16 -17.33 9.95
CA ALA A 683 7.73 -17.57 9.97
C ALA A 683 7.04 -17.01 11.23
N GLU A 684 7.62 -17.24 12.40
CA GLU A 684 7.04 -16.79 13.68
C GLU A 684 7.15 -15.26 13.85
N VAL A 685 8.25 -14.64 13.41
CA VAL A 685 8.35 -13.17 13.34
C VAL A 685 7.32 -12.60 12.35
N THR A 686 7.07 -13.29 11.23
CA THR A 686 6.03 -12.91 10.27
C THR A 686 4.64 -12.93 10.91
N GLU A 687 4.31 -13.96 11.69
CA GLU A 687 3.05 -14.02 12.41
C GLU A 687 2.92 -12.89 13.45
N LEU A 688 3.97 -12.61 14.22
CA LEU A 688 3.97 -11.52 15.20
C LEU A 688 3.77 -10.14 14.53
N VAL A 689 4.41 -9.87 13.39
CA VAL A 689 4.21 -8.63 12.62
C VAL A 689 2.79 -8.56 12.04
N ARG A 690 2.26 -9.68 11.53
CA ARG A 690 0.88 -9.75 11.02
C ARG A 690 -0.11 -9.42 12.13
N ARG A 691 0.01 -10.04 13.31
CA ARG A 691 -0.84 -9.79 14.48
C ARG A 691 -0.74 -8.35 14.96
N LEU A 692 0.47 -7.79 14.99
CA LEU A 692 0.71 -6.38 15.36
C LEU A 692 -0.02 -5.40 14.43
N VAL A 693 0.06 -5.63 13.12
CA VAL A 693 -0.51 -4.73 12.10
C VAL A 693 -2.02 -4.91 11.93
N GLN A 694 -2.54 -6.14 12.08
CA GLN A 694 -3.98 -6.39 12.04
C GLN A 694 -4.68 -6.21 13.39
N ASN A 695 -3.92 -6.01 14.47
CA ASN A 695 -4.43 -6.03 15.85
C ASN A 695 -5.24 -7.29 16.17
N GLN A 696 -4.72 -8.45 15.77
CA GLN A 696 -5.38 -9.76 15.94
C GLN A 696 -4.53 -10.65 16.83
N TRP A 697 -4.69 -10.49 18.14
CA TRP A 697 -3.91 -11.21 19.13
C TRP A 697 -4.64 -12.37 19.80
N ASP A 698 -5.96 -12.46 19.60
CA ASP A 698 -6.81 -13.53 20.12
C ASP A 698 -6.57 -14.89 19.43
#